data_AF-A0A545UHV1-F1
#
_entry.id   AF-A0A545UHV1-F1
#
_cell.length_a   1.000
_cell.length_b   1.000
_cell.length_c   1.000
_cell.angle_alpha   90.00
_cell.angle_beta   90.00
_cell.angle_gamma   90.00
#
_symmetry.space_group_name_H-M   'P 1'
#
loop_
_entity.id
_entity.type
_entity.pdbx_description
1 polymer ?
#
loop_
_entity_poly.entity_id
_entity_poly.type
_entity_poly.pdbx_seq_one_letter_code
_entity_poly.pdbx_strand_id
1 'polypeptide(L)'
;METGAHLLKVGDFVLNTSSRKLFDSENKEVSLSPTLYTLLKFFIDHQNSVLTKDMIITHVWKGKTVVDANVNQNIKKLRDTLGDSASDPKYIETVTGEGFRFVANSEEYKAVPFGGQALNLKVNYFYVLLIFVLIGTAIYLANKESEQQTIRELYPLTTLKGLEHHPEVSSDNKFLLFSHKNRSSWDIYLKPLNQESYYAVVNSEQNEMFPVLSPSGTKLIYYLYGADKCGLYIRDIDLEAVKLGEETPIKLCRGGAQRLRAEWKDEDEIFIAINEDMDSPASIYHYNLNNKQQSLISKPDSKGFGDYAFKYSKKFNKLAYIRDIGWSSSEIWIYDVSTGTHKIIKSMPWLLDGLDWDADGALFFQSGNKEISKISADGSSEKILTKFLLNIYTPFLVSEDKIGVVIGEYFVIDVGVFDIEAGTSETLISSSFNDYLAAGGNDFVTFISNRSGEPQIWMRNAKGSDIQLTQYDDSFEIKWLSASPNGDLIMYNKSGTTNIIDKLGNVIFNSENYSSQVHNNPVFDVKNDRFIYSIQYEGEWSIESRKLSSLGERATLFKGIAARPCINEDCLFYFKERDPYIYKYIPKNNSSIQVANVGALRKVDEWDVYDENHILYLEKNESINRIIKLNIQSGDKVILLESKVKNFSFDKVKKLIYTNIVSEGNIDIMYFNR
;
A
#
# COMPACT_ATOMS: atom_id res chain seq x y z
N MET A 1 -7.48 32.02 -30.46
CA MET A 1 -6.45 32.81 -29.77
C MET A 1 -5.39 31.83 -29.29
N GLU A 2 -4.12 32.16 -29.54
CA GLU A 2 -2.95 31.30 -29.43
C GLU A 2 -2.82 30.60 -28.06
N THR A 3 -2.89 29.27 -28.02
CA THR A 3 -2.41 28.47 -26.88
C THR A 3 -0.93 28.17 -27.08
N GLY A 4 -0.09 29.19 -26.92
CA GLY A 4 1.35 29.00 -26.75
C GLY A 4 1.63 28.49 -25.33
N ALA A 5 2.49 27.48 -25.18
CA ALA A 5 2.92 27.03 -23.86
C ALA A 5 3.59 28.20 -23.12
N HIS A 6 3.08 28.58 -21.94
CA HIS A 6 3.71 29.61 -21.10
C HIS A 6 4.91 28.99 -20.38
N LEU A 7 6.08 29.16 -20.99
CA LEU A 7 7.37 28.75 -20.45
C LEU A 7 8.01 29.93 -19.70
N LEU A 8 8.49 29.68 -18.49
CA LEU A 8 9.23 30.64 -17.68
C LEU A 8 10.65 30.11 -17.48
N LYS A 9 11.67 30.88 -17.86
CA LYS A 9 13.06 30.56 -17.52
C LYS A 9 13.35 31.09 -16.14
N VAL A 10 13.85 30.25 -15.25
CA VAL A 10 14.10 30.55 -13.84
C VAL A 10 15.49 30.03 -13.48
N GLY A 11 16.48 30.93 -13.46
CA GLY A 11 17.89 30.55 -13.37
C GLY A 11 18.28 29.57 -14.50
N ASP A 12 18.75 28.39 -14.11
CA ASP A 12 19.17 27.32 -15.03
C ASP A 12 18.02 26.40 -15.48
N PHE A 13 16.80 26.65 -15.01
CA PHE A 13 15.63 25.82 -15.28
C PHE A 13 14.61 26.50 -16.18
N VAL A 14 13.78 25.70 -16.85
CA VAL A 14 12.60 26.16 -17.60
C VAL A 14 11.34 25.51 -17.03
N LEU A 15 10.45 26.32 -16.48
CA LEU A 15 9.16 25.90 -15.96
C LEU A 15 8.08 26.04 -17.03
N ASN A 16 7.48 24.92 -17.43
CA ASN A 16 6.27 24.92 -18.24
C ASN A 16 5.04 25.01 -17.33
N THR A 17 4.40 26.16 -17.29
CA THR A 17 3.25 26.42 -16.41
C THR A 17 1.97 25.72 -16.86
N SER A 18 1.84 25.41 -18.16
CA SER A 18 0.69 24.69 -18.71
C SER A 18 0.73 23.20 -18.37
N SER A 19 1.90 22.57 -18.46
CA SER A 19 2.08 21.15 -18.14
C SER A 19 2.56 20.89 -16.71
N ARG A 20 2.89 21.93 -15.95
CA ARG A 20 3.47 21.87 -14.59
C ARG A 20 4.78 21.08 -14.49
N LYS A 21 5.61 21.16 -15.54
CA LYS A 21 6.90 20.45 -15.64
C LYS A 21 8.06 21.42 -15.53
N LEU A 22 9.12 21.02 -14.84
CA LEU A 22 10.39 21.75 -14.76
C LEU A 22 11.42 21.00 -15.60
N PHE A 23 12.21 21.73 -16.37
CA PHE A 23 13.31 21.19 -17.16
C PHE A 23 14.62 21.87 -16.75
N ASP A 24 15.72 21.13 -16.73
CA ASP A 24 17.05 21.71 -16.55
C ASP A 24 17.61 22.31 -17.86
N SER A 25 18.86 22.79 -17.81
CA SER A 25 19.55 23.39 -18.95
C SER A 25 19.86 22.40 -20.08
N GLU A 26 19.79 21.08 -19.82
CA GLU A 26 19.93 20.00 -20.81
C GLU A 26 18.57 19.53 -21.35
N ASN A 27 17.49 20.22 -20.99
CA ASN A 27 16.11 19.91 -21.37
C ASN A 27 15.61 18.55 -20.82
N LYS A 28 16.19 18.08 -19.71
CA LYS A 28 15.72 16.89 -18.99
C LYS A 28 14.67 17.29 -17.96
N GLU A 29 13.60 16.52 -17.88
CA GLU A 29 12.53 16.76 -16.92
C GLU A 29 13.01 16.49 -15.48
N VAL A 30 12.86 17.51 -14.63
CA VAL A 30 13.14 17.48 -13.19
C VAL A 30 11.81 17.29 -12.47
N SER A 31 11.68 16.17 -11.75
CA SER A 31 10.43 15.80 -11.09
C SER A 31 10.09 16.77 -9.94
N LEU A 32 8.89 17.37 -10.01
CA LEU A 32 8.32 18.19 -8.94
C LEU A 32 7.05 17.53 -8.40
N SER A 33 6.98 17.32 -7.09
CA SER A 33 5.69 17.00 -6.46
C SER A 33 4.72 18.18 -6.62
N PRO A 34 3.39 17.96 -6.56
CA PRO A 34 2.40 19.04 -6.69
C PRO A 34 2.65 20.20 -5.72
N THR A 35 3.03 19.89 -4.48
CA THR A 35 3.37 20.89 -3.44
C THR A 35 4.60 21.70 -3.80
N LEU A 36 5.67 21.06 -4.31
CA LEU A 36 6.89 21.75 -4.70
C LEU A 36 6.68 22.63 -5.93
N TYR A 37 5.86 22.19 -6.90
CA TYR A 37 5.45 23.02 -8.02
C TYR A 37 4.69 24.27 -7.55
N THR A 38 3.68 24.11 -6.69
CA THR A 38 2.91 25.25 -6.18
C THR A 38 3.79 26.20 -5.38
N LEU A 39 4.72 25.68 -4.58
CA LEU A 39 5.69 26.47 -3.83
C LEU A 39 6.62 27.27 -4.76
N LEU A 40 7.22 26.61 -5.76
CA LEU A 40 8.10 27.25 -6.74
C LEU A 40 7.36 28.33 -7.54
N LYS A 41 6.14 28.04 -8.00
CA LYS A 41 5.31 29.00 -8.73
C LYS A 41 4.94 30.21 -7.86
N PHE A 42 4.62 29.99 -6.58
CA PHE A 42 4.32 31.07 -5.64
C PHE A 42 5.52 31.98 -5.41
N PHE A 43 6.72 31.41 -5.32
CA PHE A 43 7.97 32.17 -5.24
C PHE A 43 8.26 32.98 -6.51
N ILE A 44 8.04 32.39 -7.68
CA ILE A 44 8.22 33.08 -8.98
C ILE A 44 7.22 34.24 -9.11
N ASP A 45 5.97 34.04 -8.71
CA ASP A 45 4.93 35.07 -8.78
C ASP A 45 5.17 36.25 -7.81
N HIS A 46 5.97 36.03 -6.77
CA HIS A 46 6.33 37.03 -5.76
C HIS A 46 7.84 37.23 -5.70
N GLN A 47 8.48 37.23 -6.87
CA GLN A 47 9.91 37.38 -7.03
C GLN A 47 10.44 38.60 -6.24
N ASN A 48 11.59 38.46 -5.59
CA ASN A 48 12.24 39.48 -4.77
C ASN A 48 11.45 39.99 -3.55
N SER A 49 10.27 39.42 -3.26
CA SER A 49 9.48 39.73 -2.06
C SER A 49 9.73 38.71 -0.94
N VAL A 50 9.67 39.17 0.31
CA VAL A 50 9.75 38.27 1.47
C VAL A 50 8.40 37.59 1.68
N LEU A 51 8.38 36.28 1.56
CA LEU A 51 7.22 35.44 1.86
C LEU A 51 7.34 34.87 3.27
N THR A 52 6.45 35.30 4.16
CA THR A 52 6.38 34.75 5.52
C THR A 52 5.90 33.31 5.48
N LYS A 53 6.22 32.53 6.52
CA LYS A 53 5.75 31.14 6.62
C LYS A 53 4.23 31.05 6.52
N ASP A 54 3.50 31.97 7.14
CA ASP A 54 2.03 32.02 7.08
C ASP A 54 1.52 32.27 5.66
N MET A 55 2.16 33.15 4.89
CA MET A 55 1.82 33.36 3.47
C MET A 55 2.03 32.10 2.64
N ILE A 56 3.16 31.42 2.85
CA ILE A 56 3.48 30.17 2.17
C ILE A 56 2.48 29.07 2.57
N ILE A 57 2.16 28.93 3.87
CA ILE A 57 1.16 27.99 4.38
C ILE A 57 -0.19 28.23 3.69
N THR A 58 -0.64 29.48 3.71
CA THR A 58 -1.94 29.89 3.17
C THR A 58 -2.03 29.59 1.67
N HIS A 59 -1.00 29.92 0.90
CA HIS A 59 -1.05 29.80 -0.56
C HIS A 59 -0.76 28.38 -1.07
N VAL A 60 0.24 27.71 -0.51
CA VAL A 60 0.68 26.39 -1.00
C VAL A 60 -0.24 25.28 -0.50
N TRP A 61 -0.75 25.39 0.73
CA TRP A 61 -1.63 24.39 1.32
C TRP A 61 -3.10 24.80 1.41
N LYS A 62 -3.47 25.96 0.85
CA LYS A 62 -4.86 26.41 0.62
C LYS A 62 -5.78 26.23 1.85
N GLY A 63 -5.30 26.61 3.04
CA GLY A 63 -6.07 26.58 4.28
C GLY A 63 -6.05 25.27 5.08
N LYS A 64 -5.23 24.27 4.71
CA LYS A 64 -4.95 23.10 5.56
C LYS A 64 -4.08 23.50 6.76
N THR A 65 -4.32 22.92 7.94
CA THR A 65 -3.47 23.12 9.11
C THR A 65 -2.12 22.42 8.90
N VAL A 66 -1.07 23.23 8.77
CA VAL A 66 0.30 22.77 8.54
C VAL A 66 1.20 23.42 9.58
N VAL A 67 2.09 22.64 10.19
CA VAL A 67 3.07 23.15 11.16
C VAL A 67 4.30 23.71 10.44
N ASP A 68 4.98 24.70 11.03
CA ASP A 68 6.21 25.34 10.51
C ASP A 68 7.28 24.36 10.00
N ALA A 69 7.41 23.20 10.65
CA ALA A 69 8.36 22.17 10.26
C ALA A 69 8.15 21.69 8.81
N ASN A 70 6.89 21.63 8.35
CA ASN A 70 6.56 21.23 6.99
C ASN A 70 6.96 22.29 5.96
N VAL A 71 6.85 23.59 6.30
CA VAL A 71 7.32 24.67 5.43
C VAL A 71 8.83 24.53 5.24
N ASN A 72 9.57 24.39 6.34
CA ASN A 72 11.03 24.23 6.29
C ASN A 72 11.45 22.98 5.52
N GLN A 73 10.72 21.87 5.67
CA GLN A 73 10.99 20.63 4.92
C GLN A 73 10.77 20.80 3.42
N ASN A 74 9.72 21.51 2.99
CA ASN A 74 9.45 21.76 1.58
C ASN A 74 10.40 22.80 0.97
N ILE A 75 10.82 23.81 1.74
CA ILE A 75 11.90 24.71 1.34
C ILE A 75 13.20 23.94 1.14
N LYS A 76 13.54 23.02 2.06
CA LYS A 76 14.72 22.17 1.92
C LYS A 76 14.64 21.30 0.66
N LYS A 77 13.52 20.59 0.46
CA LYS A 77 13.31 19.75 -0.74
C LYS A 77 13.36 20.57 -2.03
N LEU A 78 12.81 21.78 -2.03
CA LEU A 78 12.86 22.65 -3.21
C LEU A 78 14.30 23.12 -3.49
N ARG A 79 15.07 23.47 -2.46
CA ARG A 79 16.49 23.79 -2.59
C ARG A 79 17.28 22.59 -3.13
N ASP A 80 17.07 21.39 -2.57
CA ASP A 80 17.71 20.16 -3.05
C ASP A 80 17.39 19.91 -4.54
N THR A 81 16.14 20.16 -4.96
CA THR A 81 15.69 19.99 -6.35
C THR A 81 16.33 21.01 -7.30
N LEU A 82 16.55 22.24 -6.84
CA LEU A 82 17.17 23.32 -7.62
C LEU A 82 18.71 23.36 -7.52
N GLY A 83 19.32 22.45 -6.74
CA GLY A 83 20.75 22.49 -6.44
C GLY A 83 21.19 23.73 -5.65
N ASP A 84 20.29 24.27 -4.81
CA ASP A 84 20.47 25.51 -4.05
C ASP A 84 20.97 25.26 -2.62
N SER A 85 21.77 26.19 -2.07
CA SER A 85 22.31 26.08 -0.70
C SER A 85 21.77 27.17 0.21
N ALA A 86 21.39 26.84 1.45
CA ALA A 86 20.95 27.83 2.42
C ALA A 86 22.07 28.78 2.88
N SER A 87 23.34 28.37 2.79
CA SER A 87 24.50 29.19 3.17
C SER A 87 25.01 30.09 2.04
N ASP A 88 24.64 29.80 0.79
CA ASP A 88 24.98 30.56 -0.42
C ASP A 88 23.81 30.46 -1.42
N PRO A 89 22.71 31.19 -1.18
CA PRO A 89 21.46 31.00 -1.90
C PRO A 89 21.49 31.63 -3.29
N LYS A 90 21.30 30.80 -4.32
CA LYS A 90 21.10 31.19 -5.71
C LYS A 90 19.63 31.37 -6.07
N TYR A 91 18.73 30.64 -5.39
CA TYR A 91 17.30 30.64 -5.69
C TYR A 91 16.47 31.14 -4.51
N ILE A 92 16.62 30.53 -3.34
CA ILE A 92 15.80 30.82 -2.16
C ILE A 92 16.68 31.28 -1.01
N GLU A 93 16.59 32.56 -0.67
CA GLU A 93 17.27 33.17 0.46
C GLU A 93 16.41 33.06 1.74
N THR A 94 17.05 32.75 2.87
CA THR A 94 16.39 32.79 4.19
C THR A 94 16.54 34.18 4.79
N VAL A 95 15.43 34.89 5.04
CA VAL A 95 15.42 36.17 5.75
C VAL A 95 15.13 35.89 7.23
N THR A 96 16.16 35.94 8.06
CA THR A 96 16.10 35.55 9.47
C THR A 96 14.98 36.26 10.22
N GLY A 97 14.07 35.49 10.82
CA GLY A 97 12.95 36.01 11.62
C GLY A 97 11.72 36.41 10.81
N GLU A 98 11.79 36.47 9.48
CA GLU A 98 10.69 36.96 8.64
C GLU A 98 10.16 35.91 7.66
N GLY A 99 11.03 35.16 6.98
CA GLY A 99 10.59 34.17 6.00
C GLY A 99 11.63 33.85 4.93
N PHE A 100 11.16 33.68 3.69
CA PHE A 100 11.98 33.29 2.55
C PHE A 100 11.77 34.24 1.38
N ARG A 101 12.82 34.51 0.62
CA ARG A 101 12.80 35.38 -0.56
C ARG A 101 13.33 34.63 -1.77
N PHE A 102 12.64 34.74 -2.90
CA PHE A 102 13.14 34.21 -4.17
C PHE A 102 14.01 35.23 -4.87
N VAL A 103 15.29 34.90 -5.08
CA VAL A 103 16.33 35.83 -5.59
C VAL A 103 16.80 35.51 -7.01
N ALA A 104 16.42 34.36 -7.57
CA ALA A 104 16.73 34.01 -8.95
C ALA A 104 15.88 34.82 -9.94
N ASN A 105 16.46 35.16 -11.10
CA ASN A 105 15.73 35.87 -12.15
C ASN A 105 14.73 34.94 -12.86
N SER A 106 13.49 35.41 -13.09
CA SER A 106 12.46 34.69 -13.85
C SER A 106 11.96 35.54 -15.02
N GLU A 107 12.10 35.02 -16.24
CA GLU A 107 11.71 35.72 -17.47
C GLU A 107 10.86 34.82 -18.38
N GLU A 108 10.01 35.42 -19.21
CA GLU A 108 9.19 34.69 -20.17
C GLU A 108 10.10 34.05 -21.23
N TYR A 109 10.08 32.71 -21.30
CA TYR A 109 10.94 31.95 -22.21
C TYR A 109 10.23 31.74 -23.53
N LYS A 110 10.51 32.62 -24.50
CA LYS A 110 10.08 32.39 -25.88
C LYS A 110 10.95 31.31 -26.50
N ALA A 111 10.39 30.12 -26.68
CA ALA A 111 11.01 29.08 -27.48
C ALA A 111 11.35 29.70 -28.84
N VAL A 112 12.65 29.79 -29.17
CA VAL A 112 13.08 30.23 -30.49
C VAL A 112 12.60 29.15 -31.47
N PRO A 113 11.71 29.46 -32.43
CA PRO A 113 11.42 28.52 -33.50
C PRO A 113 12.75 28.30 -34.21
N PHE A 114 13.19 27.04 -34.31
CA PHE A 114 14.40 26.69 -35.06
C PHE A 114 14.29 27.26 -36.47
N GLY A 115 14.92 28.40 -36.69
CA GLY A 115 15.09 29.03 -37.99
C GLY A 115 16.15 28.23 -38.74
N GLY A 116 15.75 27.11 -39.32
CA GLY A 116 16.56 26.42 -40.30
C GLY A 116 16.76 27.33 -41.50
N GLN A 117 17.93 27.97 -41.59
CA GLN A 117 18.42 28.41 -42.89
C GLN A 117 18.57 27.15 -43.73
N ALA A 118 17.85 27.09 -44.85
CA ALA A 118 17.97 26.01 -45.81
C ALA A 118 19.40 26.03 -46.40
N LEU A 119 20.31 25.28 -45.78
CA LEU A 119 21.53 24.84 -46.42
C LEU A 119 21.11 23.87 -47.52
N ASN A 120 21.32 24.29 -48.76
CA ASN A 120 21.07 23.50 -49.96
C ASN A 120 22.14 22.39 -50.06
N LEU A 121 22.09 21.43 -49.14
CA LEU A 121 22.88 20.20 -49.19
C LEU A 121 22.11 19.21 -50.05
N LYS A 122 22.75 18.69 -51.11
CA LYS A 122 22.23 17.54 -51.85
C LYS A 122 22.18 16.34 -50.90
N VAL A 123 21.02 16.12 -50.29
CA VAL A 123 20.78 15.00 -49.37
C VAL A 123 20.70 13.71 -50.19
N ASN A 124 21.66 12.82 -50.01
CA ASN A 124 21.59 11.48 -50.56
C ASN A 124 20.58 10.67 -49.72
N TYR A 125 19.40 10.43 -50.28
CA TYR A 125 18.26 9.76 -49.63
C TYR A 125 18.62 8.40 -49.01
N PHE A 126 19.70 7.75 -49.47
CA PHE A 126 20.23 6.53 -48.84
C PHE A 126 20.61 6.74 -47.37
N TYR A 127 21.31 7.83 -47.04
CA TYR A 127 21.74 8.10 -45.66
C TYR A 127 20.57 8.55 -44.78
N VAL A 128 19.58 9.23 -45.34
CA VAL A 128 18.35 9.57 -44.62
C VAL A 128 17.59 8.30 -44.26
N LEU A 129 17.43 7.38 -45.23
CA LEU A 129 16.79 6.10 -44.99
C LEU A 129 17.57 5.29 -43.93
N LEU A 130 18.91 5.27 -44.01
CA LEU A 130 19.76 4.60 -43.04
C LEU A 130 19.59 5.18 -41.63
N ILE A 131 19.51 6.51 -41.50
CA ILE A 131 19.26 7.20 -40.23
C ILE A 131 17.85 6.89 -39.71
N PHE A 132 16.82 6.87 -40.56
CA PHE A 132 15.47 6.47 -40.15
C PHE A 132 15.41 5.01 -39.72
N VAL A 133 16.15 4.12 -40.38
CA VAL A 133 16.28 2.72 -39.97
C VAL A 133 17.04 2.62 -38.65
N LEU A 134 18.13 3.36 -38.45
CA LEU A 134 18.89 3.35 -37.20
C LEU A 134 18.10 3.95 -36.04
N ILE A 135 17.38 5.05 -36.26
CA ILE A 135 16.48 5.66 -35.29
C ILE A 135 15.30 4.72 -35.03
N GLY A 136 14.70 4.13 -36.06
CA GLY A 136 13.64 3.15 -35.91
C GLY A 136 14.10 1.89 -35.16
N THR A 137 15.33 1.45 -35.39
CA THR A 137 15.96 0.33 -34.68
C THR A 137 16.31 0.73 -33.25
N ALA A 138 16.80 1.95 -33.02
CA ALA A 138 17.09 2.46 -31.69
C ALA A 138 15.81 2.68 -30.87
N ILE A 139 14.74 3.19 -31.48
CA ILE A 139 13.40 3.31 -30.88
C ILE A 139 12.82 1.91 -30.64
N TYR A 140 12.97 0.98 -31.59
CA TYR A 140 12.52 -0.40 -31.43
C TYR A 140 13.28 -1.11 -30.29
N LEU A 141 14.60 -0.95 -30.20
CA LEU A 141 15.42 -1.50 -29.13
C LEU A 141 15.13 -0.82 -27.78
N ALA A 142 14.93 0.51 -27.76
CA ALA A 142 14.56 1.25 -26.56
C ALA A 142 13.14 0.91 -26.07
N ASN A 143 12.19 0.72 -27.00
CA ASN A 143 10.83 0.30 -26.67
C ASN A 143 10.73 -1.19 -26.32
N LYS A 144 11.69 -2.02 -26.75
CA LYS A 144 11.75 -3.44 -26.35
C LYS A 144 12.08 -3.61 -24.87
N GLU A 145 12.72 -2.64 -24.23
CA GLU A 145 12.90 -2.61 -22.76
C GLU A 145 11.68 -2.04 -22.02
N SER A 146 10.75 -1.38 -22.72
CA SER A 146 9.49 -0.84 -22.20
C SER A 146 8.31 -1.81 -22.41
N GLU A 147 8.56 -3.11 -22.47
CA GLU A 147 7.47 -4.07 -22.23
C GLU A 147 6.94 -3.79 -20.82
N GLN A 148 5.70 -3.30 -20.74
CA GLN A 148 4.91 -3.22 -19.51
C GLN A 148 5.19 -4.50 -18.72
N GLN A 149 5.86 -4.37 -17.57
CA GLN A 149 6.26 -5.51 -16.75
C GLN A 149 5.00 -6.30 -16.40
N THR A 150 4.79 -7.40 -17.11
CA THR A 150 3.53 -8.14 -17.08
C THR A 150 3.44 -8.89 -15.77
N ILE A 151 2.25 -8.83 -15.18
CA ILE A 151 1.84 -9.74 -14.12
C ILE A 151 1.90 -11.13 -14.73
N ARG A 152 2.80 -11.99 -14.24
CA ARG A 152 2.92 -13.36 -14.76
C ARG A 152 1.76 -14.21 -14.27
N GLU A 153 1.38 -15.18 -15.11
CA GLU A 153 0.51 -16.27 -14.65
C GLU A 153 1.19 -16.99 -13.49
N LEU A 154 0.50 -16.99 -12.36
CA LEU A 154 0.89 -17.72 -11.17
C LEU A 154 0.17 -19.06 -11.13
N TYR A 155 0.92 -20.09 -10.80
CA TYR A 155 0.40 -21.44 -10.61
C TYR A 155 0.59 -21.82 -9.14
N PRO A 156 -0.44 -22.34 -8.45
CA PRO A 156 -0.30 -22.76 -7.06
C PRO A 156 0.68 -23.94 -6.95
N LEU A 157 1.64 -23.87 -6.03
CA LEU A 157 2.39 -25.05 -5.56
C LEU A 157 1.65 -25.72 -4.41
N THR A 158 0.93 -24.92 -3.62
CA THR A 158 0.15 -25.33 -2.46
C THR A 158 -1.24 -24.70 -2.53
N THR A 159 -2.17 -25.25 -1.75
CA THR A 159 -3.58 -24.81 -1.70
C THR A 159 -4.19 -24.89 -0.30
N LEU A 160 -3.36 -25.01 0.75
CA LEU A 160 -3.89 -25.10 2.11
C LEU A 160 -4.37 -23.73 2.57
N LYS A 161 -5.57 -23.70 3.16
CA LYS A 161 -6.05 -22.50 3.84
C LYS A 161 -5.16 -22.17 5.04
N GLY A 162 -4.75 -20.92 5.19
CA GLY A 162 -3.95 -20.40 6.28
C GLY A 162 -2.75 -19.61 5.77
N LEU A 163 -1.71 -19.54 6.59
CA LEU A 163 -0.47 -18.84 6.27
C LEU A 163 0.61 -19.86 5.94
N GLU A 164 1.15 -19.81 4.73
CA GLU A 164 2.26 -20.68 4.29
C GLU A 164 3.54 -19.84 4.10
N HIS A 165 4.66 -20.29 4.68
CA HIS A 165 5.93 -19.58 4.64
C HIS A 165 7.13 -20.53 4.62
N HIS A 166 8.32 -19.96 4.43
CA HIS A 166 9.61 -20.66 4.54
C HIS A 166 9.68 -21.93 3.68
N PRO A 167 9.42 -21.82 2.36
CA PRO A 167 9.51 -22.95 1.45
C PRO A 167 10.95 -23.46 1.37
N GLU A 168 11.09 -24.78 1.32
CA GLU A 168 12.35 -25.50 1.11
C GLU A 168 12.09 -26.64 0.13
N VAL A 169 12.75 -26.60 -1.02
CA VAL A 169 12.62 -27.62 -2.07
C VAL A 169 13.75 -28.64 -1.91
N SER A 170 13.43 -29.93 -2.00
CA SER A 170 14.45 -30.98 -1.97
C SER A 170 15.41 -30.85 -3.16
N SER A 171 16.66 -31.28 -2.98
CA SER A 171 17.71 -31.16 -4.01
C SER A 171 17.38 -31.87 -5.34
N ASP A 172 16.46 -32.85 -5.31
CA ASP A 172 15.94 -33.55 -6.49
C ASP A 172 14.64 -32.95 -7.07
N ASN A 173 14.19 -31.81 -6.53
CA ASN A 173 12.99 -31.06 -6.91
C ASN A 173 11.68 -31.89 -6.86
N LYS A 174 11.61 -32.91 -6.00
CA LYS A 174 10.41 -33.75 -5.85
C LYS A 174 9.55 -33.39 -4.66
N PHE A 175 10.12 -32.76 -3.64
CA PHE A 175 9.43 -32.46 -2.39
C PHE A 175 9.56 -30.98 -2.06
N LEU A 176 8.51 -30.44 -1.47
CA LEU A 176 8.46 -29.11 -0.88
C LEU A 176 8.14 -29.25 0.61
N LEU A 177 9.00 -28.73 1.47
CA LEU A 177 8.68 -28.46 2.86
C LEU A 177 8.34 -26.99 3.04
N PHE A 178 7.47 -26.69 3.99
CA PHE A 178 7.09 -25.32 4.31
C PHE A 178 6.50 -25.24 5.73
N SER A 179 6.55 -24.05 6.32
CA SER A 179 5.84 -23.74 7.56
C SER A 179 4.39 -23.38 7.22
N HIS A 180 3.43 -23.96 7.92
CA HIS A 180 2.01 -23.67 7.75
C HIS A 180 1.36 -23.31 9.07
N LYS A 181 0.48 -22.32 9.06
CA LYS A 181 -0.33 -21.91 10.20
C LYS A 181 -1.78 -21.77 9.79
N ASN A 182 -2.61 -22.69 10.27
CA ASN A 182 -4.08 -22.64 10.16
C ASN A 182 -4.79 -22.61 11.52
N ARG A 183 -4.01 -22.56 12.61
CA ARG A 183 -4.44 -22.53 14.01
C ARG A 183 -3.54 -21.55 14.77
N SER A 184 -3.47 -21.68 16.09
CA SER A 184 -2.60 -20.86 16.95
C SER A 184 -1.09 -21.06 16.71
N SER A 185 -0.67 -22.25 16.24
CA SER A 185 0.74 -22.65 16.08
C SER A 185 1.18 -22.77 14.62
N TRP A 186 2.50 -22.70 14.41
CA TRP A 186 3.15 -23.03 13.14
C TRP A 186 3.59 -24.49 13.15
N ASP A 187 3.25 -25.24 12.12
CA ASP A 187 3.69 -26.62 11.90
C ASP A 187 4.54 -26.71 10.62
N ILE A 188 5.28 -27.79 10.44
CA ILE A 188 6.02 -28.07 9.20
C ILE A 188 5.28 -29.12 8.38
N TYR A 189 4.98 -28.75 7.14
CA TYR A 189 4.33 -29.62 6.17
C TYR A 189 5.30 -30.07 5.09
N LEU A 190 5.04 -31.26 4.55
CA LEU A 190 5.69 -31.85 3.40
C LEU A 190 4.65 -32.06 2.30
N LYS A 191 4.99 -31.66 1.08
CA LYS A 191 4.21 -31.89 -0.14
C LYS A 191 5.09 -32.53 -1.22
N PRO A 192 4.79 -33.75 -1.69
CA PRO A 192 5.33 -34.25 -2.94
C PRO A 192 4.81 -33.38 -4.10
N LEU A 193 5.72 -32.82 -4.91
CA LEU A 193 5.38 -31.86 -5.96
C LEU A 193 4.61 -32.49 -7.14
N ASN A 194 4.59 -33.82 -7.24
CA ASN A 194 3.81 -34.58 -8.22
C ASN A 194 2.42 -35.02 -7.72
N GLN A 195 2.04 -34.65 -6.50
CA GLN A 195 0.79 -35.06 -5.85
C GLN A 195 0.11 -33.86 -5.17
N GLU A 196 -1.18 -34.02 -4.87
CA GLU A 196 -1.99 -33.06 -4.11
C GLU A 196 -2.10 -33.42 -2.61
N SER A 197 -1.32 -34.41 -2.16
CA SER A 197 -1.29 -34.81 -0.75
C SER A 197 -0.37 -33.92 0.08
N TYR A 198 -0.80 -33.61 1.30
CA TYR A 198 -0.04 -32.82 2.28
C TYR A 198 0.16 -33.65 3.55
N TYR A 199 1.34 -33.56 4.15
CA TYR A 199 1.68 -34.27 5.36
C TYR A 199 2.27 -33.32 6.40
N ALA A 200 1.61 -33.17 7.55
CA ALA A 200 2.19 -32.48 8.70
C ALA A 200 3.28 -33.38 9.29
N VAL A 201 4.55 -33.04 9.05
CA VAL A 201 5.71 -33.85 9.48
C VAL A 201 6.18 -33.45 10.87
N VAL A 202 6.10 -32.18 11.24
CA VAL A 202 6.35 -31.69 12.61
C VAL A 202 5.18 -30.82 13.05
N ASN A 203 4.49 -31.21 14.13
CA ASN A 203 3.23 -30.58 14.54
C ASN A 203 2.93 -30.73 16.04
N SER A 204 3.75 -30.11 16.90
CA SER A 204 3.71 -30.36 18.36
C SER A 204 2.87 -29.38 19.17
N GLU A 205 1.97 -28.62 18.53
CA GLU A 205 1.26 -27.45 19.08
C GLU A 205 2.21 -26.31 19.53
N GLN A 206 3.50 -26.41 19.21
CA GLN A 206 4.50 -25.36 19.36
C GLN A 206 4.74 -24.70 17.99
N ASN A 207 5.58 -23.65 17.93
CA ASN A 207 5.88 -22.99 16.66
C ASN A 207 7.10 -23.63 16.02
N GLU A 208 6.89 -24.50 15.07
CA GLU A 208 7.91 -25.13 14.24
C GLU A 208 8.00 -24.42 12.87
N MET A 209 9.18 -23.90 12.55
CA MET A 209 9.40 -23.03 11.39
C MET A 209 10.76 -23.23 10.74
N PHE A 210 10.93 -22.65 9.55
CA PHE A 210 12.20 -22.61 8.81
C PHE A 210 12.80 -24.01 8.55
N PRO A 211 12.05 -24.93 7.91
CA PRO A 211 12.61 -26.22 7.53
C PRO A 211 13.75 -26.04 6.53
N VAL A 212 14.87 -26.75 6.73
CA VAL A 212 15.97 -26.84 5.74
C VAL A 212 16.46 -28.28 5.63
N LEU A 213 16.58 -28.81 4.42
CA LEU A 213 16.97 -30.19 4.15
C LEU A 213 18.47 -30.34 3.92
N SER A 214 19.06 -31.44 4.40
CA SER A 214 20.43 -31.77 4.02
C SER A 214 20.55 -31.95 2.51
N PRO A 215 21.75 -31.78 1.90
CA PRO A 215 21.93 -31.94 0.46
C PRO A 215 21.45 -33.31 -0.06
N SER A 216 21.63 -34.37 0.74
CA SER A 216 21.14 -35.73 0.52
C SER A 216 19.63 -35.93 0.73
N GLY A 217 18.94 -34.99 1.38
CA GLY A 217 17.53 -35.07 1.73
C GLY A 217 17.21 -36.03 2.89
N THR A 218 18.20 -36.49 3.65
CA THR A 218 18.01 -37.47 4.73
C THR A 218 17.95 -36.86 6.13
N LYS A 219 18.26 -35.57 6.28
CA LYS A 219 18.17 -34.85 7.56
C LYS A 219 17.38 -33.56 7.38
N LEU A 220 16.58 -33.23 8.39
CA LEU A 220 15.81 -31.98 8.48
C LEU A 220 16.33 -31.17 9.67
N ILE A 221 16.68 -29.91 9.43
CA ILE A 221 16.86 -28.90 10.49
C ILE A 221 15.65 -27.98 10.49
N TYR A 222 15.20 -27.62 11.69
CA TYR A 222 14.13 -26.64 11.86
C TYR A 222 14.32 -25.86 13.16
N TYR A 223 13.69 -24.70 13.22
CA TYR A 223 13.55 -23.91 14.42
C TYR A 223 12.27 -24.30 15.15
N LEU A 224 12.36 -24.43 16.47
CA LEU A 224 11.21 -24.69 17.33
C LEU A 224 11.17 -23.65 18.45
N TYR A 225 10.00 -23.04 18.63
CA TYR A 225 9.70 -22.06 19.68
C TYR A 225 8.35 -22.35 20.34
N GLY A 226 8.38 -22.73 21.60
CA GLY A 226 7.19 -22.95 22.41
C GLY A 226 7.42 -22.59 23.87
N ALA A 227 6.45 -22.93 24.72
CA ALA A 227 6.51 -22.62 26.15
C ALA A 227 7.73 -23.26 26.84
N ASP A 228 8.07 -24.50 26.46
CA ASP A 228 9.09 -25.31 27.15
C ASP A 228 10.36 -25.56 26.31
N LYS A 229 10.31 -25.33 25.00
CA LYS A 229 11.43 -25.58 24.10
C LYS A 229 11.70 -24.38 23.21
N CYS A 230 12.99 -24.09 23.01
CA CYS A 230 13.45 -23.07 22.09
C CYS A 230 14.82 -23.45 21.52
N GLY A 231 14.95 -23.55 20.20
CA GLY A 231 16.23 -23.80 19.55
C GLY A 231 16.15 -24.29 18.11
N LEU A 232 17.33 -24.58 17.54
CA LEU A 232 17.49 -25.35 16.32
C LEU A 232 17.62 -26.83 16.65
N TYR A 233 16.81 -27.64 15.99
CA TYR A 233 16.77 -29.09 16.14
C TYR A 233 17.04 -29.77 14.81
N ILE A 234 17.56 -30.99 14.89
CA ILE A 234 17.81 -31.87 13.75
C ILE A 234 17.13 -33.22 13.95
N ARG A 235 16.60 -33.77 12.86
CA ARG A 235 15.98 -35.10 12.79
C ARG A 235 16.40 -35.80 11.51
N ASP A 236 16.56 -37.11 11.56
CA ASP A 236 16.56 -37.91 10.33
C ASP A 236 15.16 -37.84 9.70
N ILE A 237 15.09 -37.80 8.37
CA ILE A 237 13.84 -37.76 7.62
C ILE A 237 13.89 -38.74 6.45
N ASP A 238 12.83 -39.52 6.29
CA ASP A 238 12.52 -40.28 5.08
C ASP A 238 11.34 -39.59 4.39
N LEU A 239 11.65 -38.88 3.29
CA LEU A 239 10.67 -38.06 2.55
C LEU A 239 9.60 -38.91 1.85
N GLU A 240 9.97 -40.10 1.38
CA GLU A 240 9.07 -41.02 0.66
C GLU A 240 8.13 -41.74 1.64
N ALA A 241 8.67 -42.21 2.77
CA ALA A 241 7.87 -42.86 3.81
C ALA A 241 7.16 -41.86 4.73
N VAL A 242 7.49 -40.57 4.63
CA VAL A 242 7.01 -39.49 5.50
C VAL A 242 7.26 -39.84 6.98
N LYS A 243 8.50 -40.20 7.30
CA LYS A 243 8.90 -40.60 8.66
C LYS A 243 10.01 -39.71 9.18
N LEU A 244 9.93 -39.40 10.48
CA LEU A 244 10.97 -38.68 11.20
C LEU A 244 11.62 -39.55 12.25
N GLY A 245 12.95 -39.45 12.35
CA GLY A 245 13.75 -40.01 13.43
C GLY A 245 13.63 -39.21 14.73
N GLU A 246 14.52 -39.48 15.68
CA GLU A 246 14.53 -38.80 16.97
C GLU A 246 14.97 -37.33 16.85
N GLU A 247 14.36 -36.48 17.68
CA GLU A 247 14.69 -35.05 17.77
C GLU A 247 15.96 -34.83 18.58
N THR A 248 16.96 -34.17 17.98
CA THR A 248 18.21 -33.82 18.63
C THR A 248 18.46 -32.30 18.58
N PRO A 249 18.80 -31.63 19.70
CA PRO A 249 19.10 -30.20 19.68
C PRO A 249 20.50 -29.92 19.09
N ILE A 250 20.58 -28.99 18.14
CA ILE A 250 21.84 -28.41 17.65
C ILE A 250 22.25 -27.25 18.54
N LYS A 251 21.35 -26.28 18.71
CA LYS A 251 21.60 -25.06 19.47
C LYS A 251 20.32 -24.60 20.16
N LEU A 252 20.36 -24.48 21.48
CA LEU A 252 19.25 -23.96 22.27
C LEU A 252 19.30 -22.43 22.35
N CYS A 253 18.13 -21.81 22.46
CA CYS A 253 18.03 -20.38 22.70
C CYS A 253 18.66 -19.99 24.04
N ARG A 254 19.21 -18.79 24.11
CA ARG A 254 19.66 -18.15 25.34
C ARG A 254 18.89 -16.85 25.54
N GLY A 255 18.47 -16.56 26.78
CA GLY A 255 17.83 -15.28 27.11
C GLY A 255 16.61 -14.92 26.25
N GLY A 256 15.85 -15.90 25.75
CA GLY A 256 14.71 -15.67 24.87
C GLY A 256 15.06 -15.31 23.42
N ALA A 257 16.32 -15.46 22.98
CA ALA A 257 16.75 -15.25 21.60
C ALA A 257 15.87 -16.03 20.58
N GLN A 258 15.28 -15.32 19.62
CA GLN A 258 14.37 -15.90 18.61
C GLN A 258 14.91 -15.91 17.17
N ARG A 259 16.10 -15.35 16.91
CA ARG A 259 16.63 -15.17 15.55
C ARG A 259 17.60 -16.30 15.18
N LEU A 260 17.12 -17.53 15.34
CA LEU A 260 17.87 -18.73 15.00
C LEU A 260 17.44 -19.24 13.62
N ARG A 261 18.41 -19.34 12.71
CA ARG A 261 18.24 -19.86 11.34
C ARG A 261 19.40 -20.78 11.03
N ALA A 262 19.20 -21.75 10.14
CA ALA A 262 20.24 -22.62 9.64
C ALA A 262 20.14 -22.75 8.13
N GLU A 263 21.27 -23.04 7.49
CA GLU A 263 21.36 -23.42 6.08
C GLU A 263 22.49 -24.45 5.94
N TRP A 264 22.28 -25.47 5.11
CA TRP A 264 23.28 -26.51 4.92
C TRP A 264 24.43 -26.05 4.03
N LYS A 265 25.68 -26.30 4.47
CA LYS A 265 26.89 -26.15 3.65
C LYS A 265 27.29 -27.49 3.04
N ASP A 266 27.27 -28.56 3.85
CA ASP A 266 27.48 -29.95 3.47
C ASP A 266 26.82 -30.90 4.48
N GLU A 267 26.89 -32.23 4.29
CA GLU A 267 26.16 -33.23 5.13
C GLU A 267 26.40 -33.15 6.65
N ASP A 268 27.51 -32.56 7.09
CA ASP A 268 27.88 -32.40 8.50
C ASP A 268 28.27 -30.95 8.85
N GLU A 269 28.10 -30.01 7.92
CA GLU A 269 28.49 -28.61 8.07
C GLU A 269 27.33 -27.68 7.73
N ILE A 270 27.05 -26.72 8.61
CA ILE A 270 25.96 -25.78 8.44
C ILE A 270 26.43 -24.34 8.69
N PHE A 271 25.73 -23.40 8.08
CA PHE A 271 25.73 -22.02 8.53
C PHE A 271 24.55 -21.81 9.48
N ILE A 272 24.78 -21.10 10.58
CA ILE A 272 23.73 -20.74 11.54
C ILE A 272 23.79 -19.25 11.84
N ALA A 273 22.64 -18.57 11.86
CA ALA A 273 22.53 -17.26 12.48
C ALA A 273 22.01 -17.43 13.90
N ILE A 274 22.65 -16.75 14.86
CA ILE A 274 22.26 -16.79 16.27
C ILE A 274 22.43 -15.39 16.86
N ASN A 275 21.46 -14.96 17.66
CA ASN A 275 21.58 -13.84 18.60
C ASN A 275 21.77 -14.34 20.04
N GLU A 276 22.53 -13.58 20.85
CA GLU A 276 22.81 -13.94 22.24
C GLU A 276 21.59 -13.76 23.17
N ASP A 277 20.77 -12.74 22.87
CA ASP A 277 19.52 -12.38 23.55
C ASP A 277 18.59 -11.65 22.57
N MET A 278 17.37 -11.27 23.00
CA MET A 278 16.37 -10.61 22.15
C MET A 278 16.80 -9.28 21.52
N ASP A 279 17.72 -8.55 22.15
CA ASP A 279 18.13 -7.20 21.71
C ASP A 279 19.43 -7.24 20.90
N SER A 280 20.17 -8.34 20.99
CA SER A 280 21.40 -8.58 20.27
C SER A 280 21.12 -8.90 18.79
N PRO A 281 21.91 -8.33 17.86
CA PRO A 281 21.81 -8.67 16.44
C PRO A 281 22.31 -10.10 16.20
N ALA A 282 21.65 -10.82 15.29
CA ALA A 282 22.09 -12.14 14.88
C ALA A 282 23.43 -12.07 14.13
N SER A 283 24.35 -12.97 14.45
CA SER A 283 25.63 -13.15 13.77
C SER A 283 25.64 -14.50 13.07
N ILE A 284 26.28 -14.61 11.90
CA ILE A 284 26.42 -15.88 11.18
C ILE A 284 27.68 -16.60 11.64
N TYR A 285 27.54 -17.89 11.92
CA TYR A 285 28.62 -18.81 12.23
C TYR A 285 28.59 -19.98 11.26
N HIS A 286 29.77 -20.48 10.92
CA HIS A 286 29.92 -21.82 10.39
C HIS A 286 30.02 -22.80 11.56
N TYR A 287 29.30 -23.92 11.48
CA TYR A 287 29.13 -24.88 12.56
C TYR A 287 29.27 -26.31 12.05
N ASN A 288 30.13 -27.10 12.69
CA ASN A 288 30.30 -28.52 12.40
C ASN A 288 29.41 -29.35 13.34
N LEU A 289 28.53 -30.18 12.78
CA LEU A 289 27.55 -30.96 13.53
C LEU A 289 28.19 -32.06 14.39
N ASN A 290 29.31 -32.64 13.93
CA ASN A 290 29.95 -33.78 14.58
C ASN A 290 30.74 -33.37 15.83
N ASN A 291 31.59 -32.35 15.72
CA ASN A 291 32.46 -31.92 16.81
C ASN A 291 31.97 -30.66 17.53
N LYS A 292 30.86 -30.05 17.06
CA LYS A 292 30.22 -28.85 17.62
C LYS A 292 31.11 -27.59 17.60
N GLN A 293 32.18 -27.60 16.79
CA GLN A 293 33.04 -26.44 16.60
C GLN A 293 32.29 -25.37 15.81
N GLN A 294 32.43 -24.12 16.25
CA GLN A 294 31.84 -22.95 15.59
C GLN A 294 32.93 -21.94 15.25
N SER A 295 32.85 -21.33 14.06
CA SER A 295 33.71 -20.24 13.62
C SER A 295 32.87 -19.07 13.13
N LEU A 296 33.21 -17.87 13.57
CA LEU A 296 32.49 -16.64 13.21
C LEU A 296 32.67 -16.35 11.70
N ILE A 297 31.57 -16.09 11.01
CA ILE A 297 31.55 -15.67 9.60
C ILE A 297 31.26 -14.19 9.51
N SER A 298 30.22 -13.72 10.20
CA SER A 298 29.84 -12.31 10.18
C SER A 298 29.49 -11.82 11.58
N LYS A 299 29.76 -10.53 11.83
CA LYS A 299 29.37 -9.85 13.06
C LYS A 299 28.92 -8.42 12.73
N PRO A 300 27.63 -8.10 12.84
CA PRO A 300 27.12 -6.74 12.60
C PRO A 300 27.46 -5.79 13.76
N ASP A 301 27.72 -4.52 13.44
CA ASP A 301 28.33 -3.54 14.36
C ASP A 301 27.34 -2.74 15.25
N SER A 302 26.05 -2.55 14.89
CA SER A 302 25.01 -2.17 15.87
C SER A 302 23.56 -2.12 15.32
N LYS A 303 22.61 -2.45 16.21
CA LYS A 303 21.13 -2.28 16.21
C LYS A 303 20.35 -3.01 15.10
N GLY A 304 19.21 -3.58 15.48
CA GLY A 304 18.33 -4.31 14.58
C GLY A 304 18.44 -5.83 14.73
N PHE A 305 17.91 -6.55 13.76
CA PHE A 305 17.89 -8.00 13.74
C PHE A 305 19.26 -8.64 13.46
N GLY A 306 20.23 -7.90 12.94
CA GLY A 306 21.54 -8.41 12.52
C GLY A 306 21.46 -9.12 11.16
N ASP A 307 22.19 -10.22 11.00
CA ASP A 307 22.16 -11.05 9.80
C ASP A 307 21.06 -12.12 9.95
N TYR A 308 19.84 -11.83 9.48
CA TYR A 308 18.62 -12.56 9.90
C TYR A 308 18.03 -13.52 8.86
N ALA A 309 18.47 -13.46 7.62
CA ALA A 309 18.08 -14.38 6.55
C ALA A 309 19.26 -14.60 5.60
N PHE A 310 19.47 -15.84 5.16
CA PHE A 310 20.60 -16.20 4.30
C PHE A 310 20.34 -17.48 3.52
N LYS A 311 20.99 -17.61 2.37
CA LYS A 311 20.97 -18.81 1.51
C LYS A 311 22.36 -19.09 0.96
N TYR A 312 22.80 -20.34 1.05
CA TYR A 312 24.09 -20.80 0.57
C TYR A 312 23.94 -21.51 -0.77
N SER A 313 24.83 -21.24 -1.72
CA SER A 313 24.93 -22.02 -2.94
C SER A 313 26.23 -22.82 -2.96
N LYS A 314 26.11 -24.16 -2.89
CA LYS A 314 27.25 -25.08 -3.06
C LYS A 314 27.86 -24.97 -4.46
N LYS A 315 27.05 -24.74 -5.50
CA LYS A 315 27.48 -24.57 -6.89
C LYS A 315 28.41 -23.38 -7.08
N PHE A 316 28.10 -22.25 -6.42
CA PHE A 316 28.89 -21.02 -6.55
C PHE A 316 29.86 -20.79 -5.37
N ASN A 317 29.80 -21.66 -4.36
CA ASN A 317 30.52 -21.55 -3.09
C ASN A 317 30.40 -20.17 -2.43
N LYS A 318 29.19 -19.63 -2.41
CA LYS A 318 28.87 -18.29 -1.90
C LYS A 318 27.66 -18.34 -0.98
N LEU A 319 27.72 -17.56 0.09
CA LEU A 319 26.64 -17.35 1.03
C LEU A 319 26.07 -15.94 0.82
N ALA A 320 24.82 -15.85 0.40
CA ALA A 320 24.10 -14.58 0.34
C ALA A 320 23.33 -14.39 1.66
N TYR A 321 23.39 -13.21 2.24
CA TYR A 321 22.68 -12.92 3.49
C TYR A 321 22.15 -11.49 3.53
N ILE A 322 21.08 -11.32 4.30
CA ILE A 322 20.39 -10.06 4.51
C ILE A 322 20.76 -9.55 5.90
N ARG A 323 21.29 -8.32 5.94
CA ARG A 323 21.62 -7.60 7.17
C ARG A 323 20.61 -6.50 7.42
N ASP A 324 20.07 -6.42 8.64
CA ASP A 324 19.35 -5.24 9.12
C ASP A 324 20.35 -4.12 9.47
N ILE A 325 20.10 -2.93 8.93
CA ILE A 325 20.91 -1.71 9.14
C ILE A 325 20.08 -0.58 9.78
N GLY A 326 19.22 -0.89 10.75
CA GLY A 326 18.53 0.13 11.56
C GLY A 326 17.04 -0.10 11.76
N TRP A 327 16.62 -1.33 12.00
CA TRP A 327 15.24 -1.77 12.27
C TRP A 327 14.24 -1.56 11.12
N SER A 328 14.67 -0.96 10.02
CA SER A 328 13.79 -0.50 8.95
C SER A 328 14.43 -0.53 7.58
N SER A 329 15.71 -0.89 7.46
CA SER A 329 16.44 -0.94 6.20
C SER A 329 17.34 -2.16 6.20
N SER A 330 17.64 -2.68 5.02
CA SER A 330 18.44 -3.90 4.89
C SER A 330 19.47 -3.81 3.78
N GLU A 331 20.50 -4.65 3.89
CA GLU A 331 21.54 -4.81 2.88
C GLU A 331 21.64 -6.27 2.46
N ILE A 332 21.83 -6.50 1.16
CA ILE A 332 22.19 -7.79 0.60
C ILE A 332 23.71 -7.87 0.56
N TRP A 333 24.24 -8.87 1.26
CA TRP A 333 25.65 -9.17 1.33
C TRP A 333 25.94 -10.51 0.67
N ILE A 334 27.13 -10.64 0.10
CA ILE A 334 27.69 -11.91 -0.36
C ILE A 334 29.01 -12.17 0.34
N TYR A 335 29.10 -13.36 0.94
CA TYR A 335 30.31 -13.94 1.49
C TYR A 335 30.83 -15.01 0.54
N ASP A 336 32.05 -14.84 0.04
CA ASP A 336 32.75 -15.86 -0.73
C ASP A 336 33.48 -16.79 0.23
N VAL A 337 33.07 -18.05 0.26
CA VAL A 337 33.57 -19.04 1.22
C VAL A 337 35.02 -19.44 0.91
N SER A 338 35.47 -19.26 -0.33
CA SER A 338 36.82 -19.64 -0.77
C SER A 338 37.86 -18.61 -0.32
N THR A 339 37.51 -17.32 -0.42
CA THR A 339 38.41 -16.22 -0.10
C THR A 339 38.20 -15.65 1.30
N GLY A 340 37.04 -15.90 1.91
CA GLY A 340 36.64 -15.32 3.19
C GLY A 340 36.24 -13.84 3.10
N THR A 341 35.93 -13.34 1.89
CA THR A 341 35.63 -11.91 1.67
C THR A 341 34.13 -11.63 1.64
N HIS A 342 33.74 -10.49 2.22
CA HIS A 342 32.37 -9.98 2.20
C HIS A 342 32.23 -8.82 1.23
N LYS A 343 31.11 -8.75 0.52
CA LYS A 343 30.76 -7.63 -0.37
C LYS A 343 29.29 -7.25 -0.20
N ILE A 344 29.02 -5.96 -0.02
CA ILE A 344 27.66 -5.41 -0.13
C ILE A 344 27.31 -5.33 -1.61
N ILE A 345 26.15 -5.87 -1.98
CA ILE A 345 25.66 -5.88 -3.35
C ILE A 345 24.59 -4.82 -3.55
N LYS A 346 23.70 -4.63 -2.57
CA LYS A 346 22.61 -3.67 -2.64
C LYS A 346 22.10 -3.28 -1.25
N SER A 347 21.67 -2.03 -1.10
CA SER A 347 21.01 -1.52 0.11
C SER A 347 19.56 -1.12 -0.21
N MET A 348 18.65 -1.44 0.69
CA MET A 348 17.21 -1.21 0.59
C MET A 348 16.72 -0.34 1.75
N PRO A 349 15.84 0.65 1.51
CA PRO A 349 15.25 1.46 2.59
C PRO A 349 14.08 0.75 3.31
N TRP A 350 13.99 -0.58 3.20
CA TRP A 350 13.04 -1.46 3.90
C TRP A 350 13.72 -2.77 4.31
N LEU A 351 13.07 -3.56 5.18
CA LEU A 351 13.50 -4.93 5.51
C LEU A 351 13.05 -5.91 4.42
N LEU A 352 13.93 -6.82 4.01
CA LEU A 352 13.63 -7.86 3.05
C LEU A 352 13.21 -9.15 3.78
N ASP A 353 12.15 -9.81 3.32
CA ASP A 353 11.72 -11.07 3.92
C ASP A 353 12.65 -12.25 3.62
N GLY A 354 13.27 -12.24 2.44
CA GLY A 354 14.20 -13.29 2.03
C GLY A 354 14.80 -13.05 0.65
N LEU A 355 15.73 -13.93 0.29
CA LEU A 355 16.37 -14.01 -1.02
C LEU A 355 16.70 -15.46 -1.33
N ASP A 356 16.95 -15.77 -2.59
CA ASP A 356 17.46 -17.08 -2.99
C ASP A 356 18.32 -16.97 -4.26
N TRP A 357 19.10 -18.01 -4.53
CA TRP A 357 19.94 -18.11 -5.71
C TRP A 357 19.15 -18.59 -6.93
N ASP A 358 19.42 -17.96 -8.05
CA ASP A 358 19.06 -18.45 -9.38
C ASP A 358 20.00 -19.60 -9.78
N ALA A 359 19.54 -20.47 -10.68
CA ALA A 359 20.32 -21.51 -11.36
C ALA A 359 21.63 -20.96 -12.01
N ASP A 360 21.65 -19.69 -12.39
CA ASP A 360 22.83 -19.01 -12.99
C ASP A 360 23.73 -18.27 -11.99
N GLY A 361 23.40 -18.24 -10.69
CA GLY A 361 24.21 -17.59 -9.67
C GLY A 361 23.95 -16.09 -9.50
N ALA A 362 22.81 -15.61 -9.99
CA ALA A 362 22.22 -14.36 -9.56
C ALA A 362 21.35 -14.57 -8.31
N LEU A 363 20.87 -13.49 -7.69
CA LEU A 363 19.95 -13.53 -6.56
C LEU A 363 18.56 -13.03 -6.95
N PHE A 364 17.52 -13.76 -6.53
CA PHE A 364 16.14 -13.29 -6.50
C PHE A 364 15.85 -12.64 -5.16
N PHE A 365 15.16 -11.49 -5.18
CA PHE A 365 14.73 -10.79 -3.98
C PHE A 365 13.60 -9.82 -4.32
N GLN A 366 12.92 -9.32 -3.30
CA GLN A 366 11.89 -8.30 -3.45
C GLN A 366 12.53 -6.90 -3.59
N SER A 367 12.48 -6.30 -4.79
CA SER A 367 13.15 -5.01 -5.09
C SER A 367 12.24 -3.79 -5.03
N GLY A 368 10.92 -3.98 -4.90
CA GLY A 368 9.92 -2.92 -4.91
C GLY A 368 8.61 -3.38 -4.26
N ASN A 369 7.59 -2.52 -4.28
CA ASN A 369 6.27 -2.88 -3.77
C ASN A 369 5.65 -3.94 -4.69
N LYS A 370 5.59 -5.19 -4.23
CA LYS A 370 5.07 -6.34 -4.99
C LYS A 370 5.86 -6.61 -6.29
N GLU A 371 7.18 -6.48 -6.24
CA GLU A 371 8.08 -6.76 -7.37
C GLU A 371 9.17 -7.76 -6.98
N ILE A 372 9.49 -8.70 -7.86
CA ILE A 372 10.67 -9.55 -7.75
C ILE A 372 11.71 -9.08 -8.78
N SER A 373 12.94 -8.88 -8.33
CA SER A 373 14.09 -8.65 -9.21
C SER A 373 15.11 -9.76 -9.12
N LYS A 374 15.91 -9.82 -10.17
CA LYS A 374 17.15 -10.59 -10.27
C LYS A 374 18.34 -9.62 -10.27
N ILE A 375 19.31 -9.85 -9.40
CA ILE A 375 20.57 -9.09 -9.35
C ILE A 375 21.78 -10.03 -9.46
N SER A 376 22.79 -9.65 -10.24
CA SER A 376 24.03 -10.42 -10.32
C SER A 376 24.78 -10.42 -8.98
N ALA A 377 25.51 -11.50 -8.70
CA ALA A 377 26.27 -11.65 -7.44
C ALA A 377 27.42 -10.65 -7.26
N ASP A 378 27.72 -9.83 -8.25
CA ASP A 378 28.66 -8.72 -8.15
C ASP A 378 27.96 -7.35 -8.03
N GLY A 379 26.63 -7.29 -8.16
CA GLY A 379 25.82 -6.08 -8.14
C GLY A 379 25.85 -5.25 -9.42
N SER A 380 26.48 -5.75 -10.49
CA SER A 380 26.67 -4.99 -11.73
C SER A 380 25.42 -4.90 -12.60
N SER A 381 24.48 -5.84 -12.45
CA SER A 381 23.26 -5.89 -13.27
C SER A 381 22.05 -6.29 -12.44
N GLU A 382 20.97 -5.54 -12.56
CA GLU A 382 19.69 -5.81 -11.94
C GLU A 382 18.56 -5.67 -12.95
N LYS A 383 17.59 -6.58 -12.89
CA LYS A 383 16.40 -6.55 -13.72
C LYS A 383 15.17 -6.98 -12.92
N ILE A 384 14.10 -6.20 -13.01
CA ILE A 384 12.77 -6.60 -12.51
C ILE A 384 12.24 -7.72 -13.39
N LEU A 385 11.87 -8.85 -12.78
CA LEU A 385 11.37 -10.03 -13.47
C LEU A 385 9.86 -9.96 -13.72
N THR A 386 9.10 -9.52 -12.71
CA THR A 386 7.64 -9.43 -12.76
C THR A 386 7.09 -8.65 -11.55
N LYS A 387 5.81 -8.31 -11.60
CA LYS A 387 5.04 -7.64 -10.53
C LYS A 387 3.79 -8.44 -10.18
N PHE A 388 3.27 -8.25 -8.97
CA PHE A 388 2.15 -9.01 -8.43
C PHE A 388 1.05 -8.13 -7.83
N LEU A 389 -0.16 -8.70 -7.70
CA LEU A 389 -1.33 -8.02 -7.12
C LEU A 389 -1.30 -8.02 -5.59
N LEU A 390 -0.79 -9.09 -4.98
CA LEU A 390 -0.72 -9.29 -3.53
C LEU A 390 0.69 -9.01 -3.01
N ASN A 391 0.81 -8.84 -1.70
CA ASN A 391 2.11 -8.71 -1.05
C ASN A 391 2.94 -9.98 -1.28
N ILE A 392 4.23 -9.75 -1.53
CA ILE A 392 5.20 -10.81 -1.78
C ILE A 392 6.14 -10.84 -0.60
N TYR A 393 6.53 -12.05 -0.23
CA TYR A 393 7.50 -12.31 0.81
C TYR A 393 8.77 -12.90 0.17
N THR A 394 9.07 -14.16 0.46
CA THR A 394 10.31 -14.80 0.02
C THR A 394 10.18 -15.41 -1.38
N PRO A 395 11.01 -15.00 -2.37
CA PRO A 395 11.20 -15.77 -3.60
C PRO A 395 12.15 -16.95 -3.35
N PHE A 396 11.99 -18.03 -4.10
CA PHE A 396 12.84 -19.21 -3.99
C PHE A 396 12.93 -19.97 -5.33
N LEU A 397 13.98 -20.78 -5.50
CA LEU A 397 14.13 -21.61 -6.69
C LEU A 397 13.32 -22.91 -6.55
N VAL A 398 12.46 -23.22 -7.52
CA VAL A 398 11.70 -24.49 -7.56
C VAL A 398 12.39 -25.49 -8.47
N SER A 399 12.82 -25.02 -9.65
CA SER A 399 13.63 -25.74 -10.64
C SER A 399 14.32 -24.73 -11.55
N GLU A 400 15.19 -25.16 -12.46
CA GLU A 400 15.95 -24.25 -13.34
C GLU A 400 15.05 -23.31 -14.19
N ASP A 401 13.81 -23.74 -14.46
CA ASP A 401 12.80 -23.06 -15.26
C ASP A 401 11.65 -22.46 -14.43
N LYS A 402 11.59 -22.68 -13.11
CA LYS A 402 10.49 -22.24 -12.25
C LYS A 402 10.98 -21.50 -11.03
N ILE A 403 10.41 -20.32 -10.81
CA ILE A 403 10.68 -19.48 -9.65
C ILE A 403 9.43 -19.53 -8.76
N GLY A 404 9.62 -19.90 -7.51
CA GLY A 404 8.61 -19.90 -6.47
C GLY A 404 8.52 -18.55 -5.78
N VAL A 405 7.33 -18.22 -5.28
CA VAL A 405 7.04 -17.00 -4.54
C VAL A 405 6.03 -17.29 -3.44
N VAL A 406 6.29 -16.76 -2.25
CA VAL A 406 5.33 -16.69 -1.15
C VAL A 406 4.55 -15.38 -1.28
N ILE A 407 3.22 -15.47 -1.37
CA ILE A 407 2.37 -14.34 -1.74
C ILE A 407 1.02 -14.39 -1.01
N GLY A 408 0.54 -13.24 -0.54
CA GLY A 408 -0.75 -13.16 0.17
C GLY A 408 -0.80 -12.06 1.21
N GLU A 409 -1.71 -12.19 2.16
CA GLU A 409 -1.89 -11.25 3.26
C GLU A 409 -2.06 -12.01 4.58
N TYR A 410 -1.43 -11.53 5.66
CA TYR A 410 -1.64 -12.09 7.01
C TYR A 410 -3.06 -11.87 7.53
N PHE A 411 -3.62 -10.71 7.18
CA PHE A 411 -4.94 -10.29 7.58
C PHE A 411 -5.61 -9.62 6.39
N VAL A 412 -6.88 -9.93 6.19
CA VAL A 412 -7.72 -9.26 5.20
C VAL A 412 -8.84 -8.52 5.90
N ILE A 413 -9.31 -7.46 5.26
CA ILE A 413 -10.55 -6.80 5.65
C ILE A 413 -11.68 -7.47 4.88
N ASP A 414 -12.72 -7.87 5.59
CA ASP A 414 -13.96 -8.41 5.05
C ASP A 414 -15.12 -7.45 5.34
N VAL A 415 -16.25 -7.62 4.65
CA VAL A 415 -17.48 -6.88 4.94
C VAL A 415 -18.37 -7.72 5.84
N GLY A 416 -18.66 -7.20 7.03
CA GLY A 416 -19.69 -7.68 7.94
C GLY A 416 -21.03 -7.00 7.74
N VAL A 417 -22.09 -7.67 8.17
CA VAL A 417 -23.42 -7.09 8.32
C VAL A 417 -23.96 -7.39 9.72
N PHE A 418 -24.55 -6.38 10.34
CA PHE A 418 -25.30 -6.49 11.59
C PHE A 418 -26.77 -6.14 11.34
N ASP A 419 -27.65 -7.08 11.62
CA ASP A 419 -29.09 -6.89 11.58
C ASP A 419 -29.56 -6.35 12.94
N ILE A 420 -30.06 -5.10 12.96
CA ILE A 420 -30.50 -4.44 14.19
C ILE A 420 -31.74 -5.11 14.77
N GLU A 421 -32.65 -5.61 13.93
CA GLU A 421 -33.93 -6.17 14.36
C GLU A 421 -33.75 -7.60 14.87
N ALA A 422 -32.93 -8.40 14.18
CA ALA A 422 -32.59 -9.76 14.60
C ALA A 422 -31.54 -9.79 15.73
N GLY A 423 -30.72 -8.74 15.85
CA GLY A 423 -29.60 -8.68 16.80
C GLY A 423 -28.46 -9.64 16.47
N THR A 424 -28.28 -9.96 15.19
CA THR A 424 -27.29 -10.94 14.70
C THR A 424 -26.25 -10.30 13.79
N SER A 425 -25.02 -10.80 13.86
CA SER A 425 -23.91 -10.40 12.98
C SER A 425 -23.44 -11.59 12.13
N GLU A 426 -23.12 -11.33 10.88
CA GLU A 426 -22.48 -12.32 10.00
C GLU A 426 -21.47 -11.66 9.05
N THR A 427 -20.55 -12.46 8.49
CA THR A 427 -19.69 -12.04 7.40
C THR A 427 -20.48 -12.07 6.10
N LEU A 428 -20.65 -10.91 5.47
CA LEU A 428 -21.41 -10.76 4.24
C LEU A 428 -20.56 -10.99 3.00
N ILE A 429 -19.36 -10.41 2.94
CA ILE A 429 -18.42 -10.53 1.81
C ILE A 429 -17.05 -10.87 2.38
N SER A 430 -16.40 -11.88 1.81
CA SER A 430 -15.05 -12.29 2.16
C SER A 430 -14.31 -12.82 0.94
N SER A 431 -13.02 -12.56 0.88
CA SER A 431 -12.11 -13.08 -0.15
C SER A 431 -10.67 -13.12 0.38
N SER A 432 -9.72 -13.62 -0.42
CA SER A 432 -8.28 -13.52 -0.09
C SER A 432 -7.71 -12.10 -0.24
N PHE A 433 -8.58 -11.11 -0.46
CA PHE A 433 -8.28 -9.72 -0.74
C PHE A 433 -9.05 -8.81 0.22
N ASN A 434 -8.67 -7.54 0.29
CA ASN A 434 -9.37 -6.58 1.14
C ASN A 434 -10.70 -6.18 0.50
N ASP A 435 -11.80 -6.54 1.15
CA ASP A 435 -13.18 -6.16 0.87
C ASP A 435 -13.69 -5.21 1.97
N TYR A 436 -13.98 -3.95 1.64
CA TYR A 436 -14.26 -2.93 2.65
C TYR A 436 -15.25 -1.85 2.19
N LEU A 437 -15.74 -1.04 3.15
CA LEU A 437 -16.66 0.09 2.94
C LEU A 437 -17.87 -0.28 2.08
N ALA A 438 -18.79 -1.07 2.63
CA ALA A 438 -19.99 -1.47 1.91
C ALA A 438 -21.17 -0.51 2.11
N ALA A 439 -22.09 -0.50 1.14
CA ALA A 439 -23.37 0.19 1.23
C ALA A 439 -24.48 -0.62 0.55
N GLY A 440 -25.65 -0.65 1.18
CA GLY A 440 -26.83 -1.37 0.69
C GLY A 440 -27.65 -0.54 -0.29
N GLY A 441 -27.91 -1.10 -1.47
CA GLY A 441 -28.96 -0.65 -2.38
C GLY A 441 -30.23 -1.49 -2.22
N ASN A 442 -31.21 -1.28 -3.10
CA ASN A 442 -32.49 -1.98 -3.05
C ASN A 442 -32.31 -3.52 -3.14
N ASP A 443 -31.60 -4.01 -4.15
CA ASP A 443 -31.40 -5.43 -4.46
C ASP A 443 -29.91 -5.83 -4.58
N PHE A 444 -29.01 -4.98 -4.08
CA PHE A 444 -27.56 -5.21 -4.14
C PHE A 444 -26.84 -4.61 -2.94
N VAL A 445 -25.59 -5.02 -2.76
CA VAL A 445 -24.63 -4.38 -1.85
C VAL A 445 -23.42 -3.99 -2.66
N THR A 446 -23.04 -2.72 -2.62
CA THR A 446 -21.80 -2.23 -3.23
C THR A 446 -20.71 -2.19 -2.19
N PHE A 447 -19.47 -2.45 -2.58
CA PHE A 447 -18.31 -2.50 -1.70
C PHE A 447 -17.03 -2.22 -2.50
N ILE A 448 -15.92 -2.05 -1.82
CA ILE A 448 -14.61 -1.87 -2.46
C ILE A 448 -13.83 -3.16 -2.32
N SER A 449 -13.18 -3.58 -3.41
CA SER A 449 -12.26 -4.72 -3.38
C SER A 449 -11.02 -4.46 -4.21
N ASN A 450 -9.87 -4.89 -3.72
CA ASN A 450 -8.60 -4.88 -4.46
C ASN A 450 -8.28 -6.22 -5.13
N ARG A 451 -9.26 -7.13 -5.27
CA ARG A 451 -9.08 -8.44 -5.93
C ARG A 451 -8.64 -8.38 -7.40
N SER A 452 -8.79 -7.23 -8.05
CA SER A 452 -8.30 -6.94 -9.41
C SER A 452 -6.98 -6.15 -9.41
N GLY A 453 -6.29 -6.03 -8.27
CA GLY A 453 -5.04 -5.28 -8.11
C GLY A 453 -5.20 -3.96 -7.38
N GLU A 454 -5.82 -3.00 -8.05
CA GLU A 454 -6.15 -1.72 -7.45
C GLU A 454 -7.55 -1.75 -6.83
N PRO A 455 -7.83 -0.93 -5.80
CA PRO A 455 -9.16 -0.79 -5.24
C PRO A 455 -10.19 -0.40 -6.31
N GLN A 456 -11.16 -1.28 -6.55
CA GLN A 456 -12.29 -1.04 -7.45
C GLN A 456 -13.60 -1.08 -6.69
N ILE A 457 -14.64 -0.52 -7.29
CA ILE A 457 -16.01 -0.66 -6.80
C ILE A 457 -16.59 -1.95 -7.36
N TRP A 458 -17.10 -2.77 -6.46
CA TRP A 458 -17.76 -4.03 -6.75
C TRP A 458 -19.22 -3.96 -6.28
N MET A 459 -20.03 -4.84 -6.85
CA MET A 459 -21.42 -5.01 -6.49
C MET A 459 -21.73 -6.49 -6.34
N ARG A 460 -22.28 -6.86 -5.17
CA ARG A 460 -22.92 -8.15 -4.92
C ARG A 460 -24.41 -8.02 -5.20
N ASN A 461 -24.91 -8.76 -6.18
CA ASN A 461 -26.34 -8.78 -6.49
C ASN A 461 -27.13 -9.68 -5.51
N ALA A 462 -28.46 -9.64 -5.59
CA ALA A 462 -29.35 -10.49 -4.76
C ALA A 462 -29.14 -12.01 -4.91
N LYS A 463 -28.46 -12.47 -5.96
CA LYS A 463 -28.09 -13.89 -6.16
C LYS A 463 -26.73 -14.24 -5.53
N GLY A 464 -26.04 -13.26 -4.92
CA GLY A 464 -24.72 -13.44 -4.33
C GLY A 464 -23.55 -13.37 -5.33
N SER A 465 -23.79 -12.99 -6.58
CA SER A 465 -22.70 -12.84 -7.56
C SER A 465 -22.05 -11.46 -7.45
N ASP A 466 -20.72 -11.44 -7.41
CA ASP A 466 -19.90 -10.23 -7.38
C ASP A 466 -19.55 -9.77 -8.80
N ILE A 467 -19.74 -8.48 -9.07
CA ILE A 467 -19.50 -7.84 -10.36
C ILE A 467 -18.63 -6.60 -10.13
N GLN A 468 -17.52 -6.51 -10.86
CA GLN A 468 -16.67 -5.31 -10.85
C GLN A 468 -17.34 -4.21 -11.69
N LEU A 469 -17.47 -3.01 -11.13
CA LEU A 469 -18.13 -1.88 -11.78
C LEU A 469 -17.15 -0.82 -12.31
N THR A 470 -15.93 -0.76 -11.77
CA THR A 470 -14.92 0.22 -12.17
C THR A 470 -13.64 -0.47 -12.60
N GLN A 471 -12.88 0.20 -13.47
CA GLN A 471 -11.56 -0.24 -13.90
C GLN A 471 -10.62 0.96 -13.88
N TYR A 472 -9.98 1.17 -12.73
CA TYR A 472 -8.98 2.19 -12.54
C TYR A 472 -7.59 1.58 -12.55
N ASP A 473 -6.67 2.24 -13.26
CA ASP A 473 -5.29 1.77 -13.44
C ASP A 473 -4.32 2.30 -12.37
N ASP A 474 -4.76 3.27 -11.57
CA ASP A 474 -3.95 3.92 -10.54
C ASP A 474 -4.52 3.62 -9.14
N SER A 475 -3.65 3.68 -8.13
CA SER A 475 -4.05 3.61 -6.73
C SER A 475 -4.61 4.94 -6.23
N PHE A 476 -5.77 4.90 -5.58
CA PHE A 476 -6.42 6.08 -5.00
C PHE A 476 -7.19 5.72 -3.74
N GLU A 477 -7.45 6.75 -2.94
CA GLU A 477 -8.24 6.60 -1.73
C GLU A 477 -9.72 6.79 -2.05
N ILE A 478 -10.52 5.77 -1.71
CA ILE A 478 -11.98 5.90 -1.64
C ILE A 478 -12.36 6.06 -0.17
N LYS A 479 -12.79 7.26 0.21
CA LYS A 479 -13.13 7.59 1.60
C LYS A 479 -14.58 7.29 1.97
N TRP A 480 -15.44 7.19 0.96
CA TRP A 480 -16.87 7.13 1.16
C TRP A 480 -17.52 6.35 0.03
N LEU A 481 -18.47 5.49 0.36
CA LEU A 481 -19.31 4.74 -0.56
C LEU A 481 -20.75 4.78 -0.06
N SER A 482 -21.70 5.02 -0.95
CA SER A 482 -23.13 5.05 -0.65
C SER A 482 -23.91 4.53 -1.86
N ALA A 483 -24.97 3.79 -1.60
CA ALA A 483 -25.93 3.37 -2.63
C ALA A 483 -27.24 4.13 -2.43
N SER A 484 -27.92 4.42 -3.55
CA SER A 484 -29.25 5.03 -3.50
C SER A 484 -30.27 4.02 -2.95
N PRO A 485 -31.10 4.41 -1.94
CA PRO A 485 -32.07 3.49 -1.34
C PRO A 485 -33.15 2.97 -2.31
N ASN A 486 -33.46 3.74 -3.35
CA ASN A 486 -34.59 3.49 -4.25
C ASN A 486 -34.21 3.09 -5.67
N GLY A 487 -32.93 2.98 -6.04
CA GLY A 487 -32.58 2.53 -7.39
C GLY A 487 -31.17 2.85 -7.87
N ASP A 488 -30.47 1.79 -8.27
CA ASP A 488 -29.40 1.62 -9.26
C ASP A 488 -28.20 2.59 -9.33
N LEU A 489 -28.06 3.53 -8.39
CA LEU A 489 -26.93 4.46 -8.36
C LEU A 489 -26.00 4.16 -7.20
N ILE A 490 -24.72 4.33 -7.48
CA ILE A 490 -23.64 4.18 -6.51
C ILE A 490 -22.85 5.48 -6.53
N MET A 491 -22.72 6.10 -5.36
CA MET A 491 -21.98 7.33 -5.17
C MET A 491 -20.77 7.09 -4.27
N TYR A 492 -19.65 7.66 -4.66
CA TYR A 492 -18.40 7.48 -3.95
C TYR A 492 -17.52 8.72 -4.05
N ASN A 493 -16.62 8.83 -3.08
CA ASN A 493 -15.61 9.87 -3.07
C ASN A 493 -14.27 9.29 -3.50
N LYS A 494 -13.73 9.72 -4.64
CA LYS A 494 -12.42 9.31 -5.16
C LYS A 494 -11.45 10.48 -5.02
N SER A 495 -10.48 10.40 -4.12
CA SER A 495 -9.48 11.47 -3.92
C SER A 495 -10.07 12.88 -3.72
N GLY A 496 -11.21 12.99 -3.03
CA GLY A 496 -11.88 14.26 -2.77
C GLY A 496 -12.91 14.67 -3.83
N THR A 497 -13.19 13.84 -4.83
CA THR A 497 -14.16 14.15 -5.88
C THR A 497 -15.38 13.24 -5.76
N THR A 498 -16.57 13.82 -5.92
CA THR A 498 -17.82 13.05 -5.87
C THR A 498 -18.10 12.45 -7.23
N ASN A 499 -18.27 11.14 -7.27
CA ASN A 499 -18.57 10.37 -8.46
C ASN A 499 -19.87 9.61 -8.25
N ILE A 500 -20.68 9.49 -9.31
CA ILE A 500 -21.90 8.70 -9.32
C ILE A 500 -21.86 7.81 -10.56
N ILE A 501 -22.05 6.51 -10.36
CA ILE A 501 -22.18 5.50 -11.43
C ILE A 501 -23.52 4.78 -11.30
N ASP A 502 -23.96 4.15 -12.38
CA ASP A 502 -25.06 3.18 -12.33
C ASP A 502 -24.58 1.75 -11.99
N LYS A 503 -25.51 0.79 -11.87
CA LYS A 503 -25.21 -0.64 -11.63
C LYS A 503 -24.45 -1.34 -12.77
N LEU A 504 -24.31 -0.71 -13.92
CA LEU A 504 -23.52 -1.21 -15.04
C LEU A 504 -22.11 -0.59 -15.07
N GLY A 505 -21.82 0.33 -14.14
CA GLY A 505 -20.55 1.05 -14.08
C GLY A 505 -20.50 2.29 -14.99
N ASN A 506 -21.60 2.69 -15.62
CA ASN A 506 -21.61 3.90 -16.44
C ASN A 506 -21.50 5.13 -15.56
N VAL A 507 -20.59 6.05 -15.90
CA VAL A 507 -20.41 7.31 -15.18
C VAL A 507 -21.59 8.23 -15.43
N ILE A 508 -22.34 8.54 -14.38
CA ILE A 508 -23.46 9.48 -14.37
C ILE A 508 -22.98 10.88 -14.00
N PHE A 509 -22.06 10.99 -13.03
CA PHE A 509 -21.53 12.27 -12.56
C PHE A 509 -20.09 12.13 -12.08
N ASN A 510 -19.28 13.14 -12.36
CA ASN A 510 -17.94 13.33 -11.79
C ASN A 510 -17.75 14.82 -11.48
N SER A 511 -17.46 15.16 -10.22
CA SER A 511 -17.32 16.55 -9.78
C SER A 511 -16.11 17.27 -10.37
N GLU A 512 -15.04 16.59 -10.80
CA GLU A 512 -13.86 17.22 -11.43
C GLU A 512 -14.24 18.00 -12.70
N ASN A 513 -15.27 17.54 -13.42
CA ASN A 513 -15.80 18.23 -14.60
C ASN A 513 -16.42 19.59 -14.25
N TYR A 514 -16.65 19.88 -12.96
CA TYR A 514 -17.36 21.07 -12.50
C TYR A 514 -16.57 21.89 -11.47
N SER A 515 -15.66 21.29 -10.70
CA SER A 515 -14.96 21.94 -9.58
C SER A 515 -13.63 21.24 -9.27
N SER A 516 -12.62 22.03 -8.91
CA SER A 516 -11.34 21.52 -8.37
C SER A 516 -11.31 21.48 -6.83
N GLN A 517 -12.42 21.83 -6.18
CA GLN A 517 -12.53 21.81 -4.72
C GLN A 517 -12.81 20.40 -4.19
N VAL A 518 -12.40 20.15 -2.96
CA VAL A 518 -12.63 18.86 -2.27
C VAL A 518 -14.08 18.79 -1.80
N HIS A 519 -14.77 17.74 -2.25
CA HIS A 519 -16.10 17.35 -1.78
C HIS A 519 -15.95 16.32 -0.66
N ASN A 520 -16.78 16.44 0.39
CA ASN A 520 -16.81 15.50 1.51
C ASN A 520 -18.25 15.05 1.83
N ASN A 521 -18.34 13.88 2.46
CA ASN A 521 -19.56 13.30 3.02
C ASN A 521 -20.79 13.30 2.09
N PRO A 522 -20.66 12.96 0.79
CA PRO A 522 -21.77 13.02 -0.13
C PRO A 522 -22.84 11.98 0.25
N VAL A 523 -24.12 12.37 0.22
CA VAL A 523 -25.24 11.46 0.54
C VAL A 523 -26.44 11.72 -0.37
N PHE A 524 -27.11 10.64 -0.75
CA PHE A 524 -28.32 10.69 -1.56
C PHE A 524 -29.52 11.21 -0.76
N ASP A 525 -30.34 12.03 -1.39
CA ASP A 525 -31.66 12.45 -0.93
C ASP A 525 -32.66 12.27 -2.08
N VAL A 526 -32.86 11.01 -2.46
CA VAL A 526 -33.54 10.68 -3.73
C VAL A 526 -35.02 11.04 -3.69
N LYS A 527 -35.63 11.08 -2.50
CA LYS A 527 -37.01 11.54 -2.31
C LYS A 527 -37.20 12.98 -2.82
N ASN A 528 -36.16 13.81 -2.70
CA ASN A 528 -36.16 15.20 -3.11
C ASN A 528 -35.35 15.43 -4.40
N ASP A 529 -35.10 14.37 -5.19
CA ASP A 529 -34.39 14.42 -6.48
C ASP A 529 -33.04 15.15 -6.38
N ARG A 530 -32.27 14.90 -5.31
CA ARG A 530 -30.99 15.57 -5.10
C ARG A 530 -29.97 14.68 -4.39
N PHE A 531 -28.72 15.10 -4.45
CA PHE A 531 -27.70 14.68 -3.50
C PHE A 531 -27.08 15.91 -2.84
N ILE A 532 -26.58 15.71 -1.63
CA ILE A 532 -25.96 16.77 -0.83
C ILE A 532 -24.53 16.38 -0.51
N TYR A 533 -23.66 17.38 -0.43
CA TYR A 533 -22.24 17.21 -0.10
C TYR A 533 -21.74 18.45 0.62
N SER A 534 -20.67 18.30 1.39
CA SER A 534 -19.94 19.44 1.93
C SER A 534 -18.79 19.82 1.02
N ILE A 535 -18.57 21.12 0.88
CA ILE A 535 -17.50 21.70 0.08
C ILE A 535 -16.84 22.82 0.89
N GLN A 536 -15.52 22.94 0.77
CA GLN A 536 -14.75 23.97 1.44
C GLN A 536 -14.35 25.06 0.43
N TYR A 537 -14.68 26.31 0.75
CA TYR A 537 -14.27 27.49 -0.01
C TYR A 537 -13.52 28.44 0.93
N GLU A 538 -12.27 28.77 0.60
CA GLU A 538 -11.43 29.69 1.37
C GLU A 538 -11.35 29.37 2.88
N GLY A 539 -11.39 28.08 3.23
CA GLY A 539 -11.34 27.61 4.62
C GLY A 539 -12.72 27.39 5.27
N GLU A 540 -13.81 27.89 4.68
CA GLU A 540 -15.16 27.77 5.24
C GLU A 540 -15.96 26.62 4.59
N TRP A 541 -16.61 25.81 5.43
CA TRP A 541 -17.43 24.68 4.97
C TRP A 541 -18.87 25.09 4.71
N SER A 542 -19.39 24.67 3.54
CA SER A 542 -20.79 24.85 3.15
C SER A 542 -21.41 23.54 2.69
N ILE A 543 -22.70 23.38 2.96
CA ILE A 543 -23.51 22.29 2.41
C ILE A 543 -24.11 22.76 1.09
N GLU A 544 -23.81 22.02 0.03
CA GLU A 544 -24.43 22.20 -1.28
C GLU A 544 -25.40 21.06 -1.57
N SER A 545 -26.44 21.37 -2.33
CA SER A 545 -27.29 20.38 -2.99
C SER A 545 -27.13 20.49 -4.50
N ARG A 546 -27.30 19.34 -5.17
CA ARG A 546 -27.35 19.27 -6.63
C ARG A 546 -28.46 18.32 -7.05
N LYS A 547 -29.20 18.70 -8.08
CA LYS A 547 -30.33 17.92 -8.57
C LYS A 547 -29.85 16.67 -9.30
N LEU A 548 -30.46 15.52 -9.02
CA LEU A 548 -30.11 14.25 -9.67
C LEU A 548 -30.62 14.20 -11.11
N SER A 549 -31.84 14.67 -11.37
CA SER A 549 -32.38 14.75 -12.73
C SER A 549 -31.73 15.81 -13.63
N SER A 550 -31.05 16.79 -13.05
CA SER A 550 -30.43 17.92 -13.76
C SER A 550 -29.11 18.27 -13.09
N LEU A 551 -28.07 17.50 -13.43
CA LEU A 551 -26.77 17.58 -12.76
C LEU A 551 -26.13 18.96 -12.86
N GLY A 552 -26.56 19.88 -13.74
CA GLY A 552 -26.06 21.26 -13.78
C GLY A 552 -26.64 22.17 -12.68
N GLU A 553 -27.79 21.83 -12.11
CA GLU A 553 -28.49 22.65 -11.12
C GLU A 553 -27.96 22.39 -9.71
N ARG A 554 -27.27 23.40 -9.15
CA ARG A 554 -26.76 23.37 -7.76
C ARG A 554 -27.25 24.55 -6.94
N ALA A 555 -27.34 24.35 -5.63
CA ALA A 555 -27.64 25.39 -4.67
C ALA A 555 -26.76 25.25 -3.42
N THR A 556 -26.20 26.35 -2.94
CA THR A 556 -25.62 26.43 -1.59
C THR A 556 -26.76 26.60 -0.59
N LEU A 557 -26.89 25.66 0.36
CA LEU A 557 -27.99 25.66 1.31
C LEU A 557 -27.66 26.49 2.56
N PHE A 558 -26.56 26.14 3.24
CA PHE A 558 -26.13 26.78 4.49
C PHE A 558 -24.68 26.41 4.82
N LYS A 559 -24.08 27.11 5.79
CA LYS A 559 -22.76 26.75 6.33
C LYS A 559 -22.84 25.51 7.22
N GLY A 560 -21.98 24.53 6.96
CA GLY A 560 -21.98 23.25 7.68
C GLY A 560 -20.97 22.26 7.13
N ILE A 561 -20.57 21.29 7.96
CA ILE A 561 -19.49 20.34 7.65
C ILE A 561 -19.99 18.97 7.16
N ALA A 562 -21.20 18.59 7.58
CA ALA A 562 -21.85 17.34 7.22
C ALA A 562 -23.36 17.48 7.37
N ALA A 563 -24.12 16.88 6.46
CA ALA A 563 -25.57 16.84 6.50
C ALA A 563 -26.10 15.46 6.09
N ARG A 564 -27.28 15.09 6.59
CA ARG A 564 -28.03 13.89 6.24
C ARG A 564 -29.50 14.24 6.05
N PRO A 565 -30.18 13.70 5.02
CA PRO A 565 -31.60 13.93 4.86
C PRO A 565 -32.41 13.27 5.96
N CYS A 566 -33.51 13.92 6.34
CA CYS A 566 -34.58 13.32 7.12
C CYS A 566 -35.23 12.16 6.34
N ILE A 567 -36.00 11.33 7.03
CA ILE A 567 -36.63 10.16 6.40
C ILE A 567 -37.96 10.55 5.74
N ASN A 568 -38.78 11.31 6.45
CA ASN A 568 -40.17 11.53 6.07
C ASN A 568 -40.45 12.90 5.46
N GLU A 569 -39.67 13.91 5.79
CA GLU A 569 -39.88 15.30 5.36
C GLU A 569 -38.73 15.80 4.49
N ASP A 570 -38.97 16.84 3.69
CA ASP A 570 -37.87 17.61 3.07
C ASP A 570 -37.18 18.44 4.15
N CYS A 571 -36.19 17.84 4.80
CA CYS A 571 -35.32 18.49 5.77
C CYS A 571 -33.95 17.80 5.85
N LEU A 572 -32.98 18.51 6.43
CA LEU A 572 -31.63 17.99 6.65
C LEU A 572 -31.24 18.13 8.11
N PHE A 573 -30.75 17.05 8.71
CA PHE A 573 -29.96 17.14 9.94
C PHE A 573 -28.52 17.50 9.58
N TYR A 574 -27.89 18.41 10.33
CA TYR A 574 -26.51 18.82 10.05
C TYR A 574 -25.77 19.33 11.29
N PHE A 575 -24.45 19.40 11.13
CA PHE A 575 -23.51 19.93 12.12
C PHE A 575 -22.82 21.19 11.60
N LYS A 576 -22.61 22.15 12.51
CA LYS A 576 -21.75 23.32 12.29
C LYS A 576 -20.35 23.06 12.85
N GLU A 577 -19.36 23.71 12.27
CA GLU A 577 -17.99 23.59 12.75
C GLU A 577 -17.86 24.11 14.19
N ARG A 578 -17.23 23.31 15.07
CA ARG A 578 -16.96 23.62 16.49
C ARG A 578 -18.21 23.88 17.35
N ASP A 579 -19.39 23.48 16.88
CA ASP A 579 -20.67 23.66 17.55
C ASP A 579 -21.14 22.33 18.18
N PRO A 580 -21.57 22.29 19.47
CA PRO A 580 -22.01 21.06 20.12
C PRO A 580 -23.44 20.63 19.75
N TYR A 581 -24.13 21.35 18.87
CA TYR A 581 -25.54 21.07 18.54
C TYR A 581 -25.74 20.39 17.19
N ILE A 582 -26.81 19.59 17.12
CA ILE A 582 -27.43 19.18 15.85
C ILE A 582 -28.48 20.22 15.47
N TYR A 583 -28.48 20.58 14.18
CA TYR A 583 -29.49 21.44 13.59
C TYR A 583 -30.38 20.67 12.62
N LYS A 584 -31.66 21.01 12.57
CA LYS A 584 -32.61 20.60 11.52
C LYS A 584 -32.85 21.79 10.61
N TYR A 585 -32.44 21.67 9.35
CA TYR A 585 -32.70 22.64 8.29
C TYR A 585 -33.99 22.30 7.55
N ILE A 586 -34.85 23.29 7.34
CA ILE A 586 -36.12 23.18 6.62
C ILE A 586 -36.02 24.05 5.36
N PRO A 587 -35.78 23.46 4.17
CA PRO A 587 -35.60 24.19 2.91
C PRO A 587 -36.76 25.14 2.58
N LYS A 588 -38.00 24.69 2.80
CA LYS A 588 -39.23 25.45 2.48
C LYS A 588 -39.25 26.87 3.05
N ASN A 589 -38.71 27.05 4.26
CA ASN A 589 -38.71 28.33 4.97
C ASN A 589 -37.30 28.91 5.13
N ASN A 590 -36.29 28.25 4.53
CA ASN A 590 -34.88 28.55 4.70
C ASN A 590 -34.46 28.78 6.16
N SER A 591 -34.95 27.92 7.07
CA SER A 591 -34.73 28.06 8.51
C SER A 591 -33.96 26.88 9.08
N SER A 592 -33.14 27.14 10.10
CA SER A 592 -32.47 26.11 10.88
C SER A 592 -32.90 26.22 12.33
N ILE A 593 -33.32 25.10 12.91
CA ILE A 593 -33.62 24.99 14.34
C ILE A 593 -32.61 24.08 15.02
N GLN A 594 -32.23 24.45 16.23
CA GLN A 594 -31.40 23.60 17.08
C GLN A 594 -32.28 22.49 17.66
N VAL A 595 -31.91 21.22 17.45
CA VAL A 595 -32.74 20.08 17.88
C VAL A 595 -32.17 19.31 19.06
N ALA A 596 -30.85 19.28 19.24
CA ALA A 596 -30.22 18.53 20.32
C ALA A 596 -28.84 19.08 20.67
N ASN A 597 -28.48 19.07 21.96
CA ASN A 597 -27.10 19.24 22.42
C ASN A 597 -26.45 17.85 22.50
N VAL A 598 -25.40 17.66 21.72
CA VAL A 598 -24.81 16.34 21.53
C VAL A 598 -23.32 16.35 21.79
N GLY A 599 -22.77 17.27 22.60
CA GLY A 599 -21.33 17.58 22.74
C GLY A 599 -20.29 16.46 22.54
N ALA A 600 -20.61 15.19 22.82
CA ALA A 600 -19.85 13.99 22.42
C ALA A 600 -19.67 13.79 20.89
N LEU A 601 -20.66 14.12 20.06
CA LEU A 601 -20.66 13.97 18.59
C LEU A 601 -19.73 14.94 17.86
N ARG A 602 -19.21 15.96 18.55
CA ARG A 602 -18.27 16.93 17.97
C ARG A 602 -17.02 16.27 17.38
N LYS A 603 -16.66 15.06 17.85
CA LYS A 603 -15.51 14.28 17.41
C LYS A 603 -15.88 13.05 16.57
N VAL A 604 -17.14 12.89 16.21
CA VAL A 604 -17.62 11.68 15.53
C VAL A 604 -17.71 11.95 14.03
N ASP A 605 -16.75 11.38 13.32
CA ASP A 605 -16.64 11.49 11.86
C ASP A 605 -17.73 10.68 11.12
N GLU A 606 -18.44 9.80 11.84
CA GLU A 606 -19.35 8.80 11.27
C GLU A 606 -20.68 8.73 12.01
N TRP A 607 -21.72 9.22 11.33
CA TRP A 607 -23.08 9.22 11.83
C TRP A 607 -24.09 9.11 10.68
N ASP A 608 -25.29 8.65 11.02
CA ASP A 608 -26.44 8.67 10.13
C ASP A 608 -27.76 8.79 10.90
N VAL A 609 -28.85 9.05 10.17
CA VAL A 609 -30.21 9.21 10.70
C VAL A 609 -30.88 7.85 10.80
N TYR A 610 -31.25 7.43 12.01
CA TYR A 610 -31.97 6.18 12.25
C TYR A 610 -33.48 6.34 11.99
N ASP A 611 -34.04 7.40 12.57
CA ASP A 611 -35.41 7.89 12.38
C ASP A 611 -35.49 9.39 12.74
N GLU A 612 -36.69 9.97 12.76
CA GLU A 612 -36.89 11.41 13.02
C GLU A 612 -36.46 11.87 14.42
N ASN A 613 -36.33 10.93 15.38
CA ASN A 613 -35.95 11.20 16.77
C ASN A 613 -34.64 10.53 17.17
N HIS A 614 -34.02 9.74 16.29
CA HIS A 614 -32.83 8.98 16.61
C HIS A 614 -31.76 9.11 15.55
N ILE A 615 -30.51 9.20 16.00
CA ILE A 615 -29.33 9.12 15.15
C ILE A 615 -28.45 7.94 15.56
N LEU A 616 -27.74 7.38 14.59
CA LEU A 616 -26.65 6.44 14.80
C LEU A 616 -25.33 7.17 14.75
N TYR A 617 -24.40 6.79 15.62
CA TYR A 617 -23.05 7.31 15.57
C TYR A 617 -22.02 6.30 16.10
N LEU A 618 -20.79 6.42 15.60
CA LEU A 618 -19.66 5.61 16.09
C LEU A 618 -18.96 6.30 17.26
N GLU A 619 -19.11 5.75 18.45
CA GLU A 619 -18.35 6.16 19.63
C GLU A 619 -17.01 5.42 19.65
N LYS A 620 -15.92 6.14 19.37
CA LYS A 620 -14.56 5.58 19.34
C LYS A 620 -13.97 5.52 20.75
N ASN A 621 -13.39 4.37 21.11
CA ASN A 621 -12.66 4.16 22.37
C ASN A 621 -11.29 3.51 22.08
N GLU A 622 -10.39 3.44 23.06
CA GLU A 622 -9.03 2.90 22.84
C GLU A 622 -9.01 1.42 22.47
N SER A 623 -10.00 0.65 22.90
CA SER A 623 -10.00 -0.83 22.76
C SER A 623 -11.15 -1.37 21.90
N ILE A 624 -12.36 -0.83 22.06
CA ILE A 624 -13.59 -1.31 21.43
C ILE A 624 -14.46 -0.11 21.09
N ASN A 625 -14.86 0.01 19.83
CA ASN A 625 -15.77 1.05 19.38
C ASN A 625 -17.22 0.59 19.55
N ARG A 626 -18.13 1.56 19.67
CA ARG A 626 -19.55 1.29 19.88
C ARG A 626 -20.38 2.01 18.84
N ILE A 627 -21.32 1.30 18.23
CA ILE A 627 -22.36 1.93 17.45
C ILE A 627 -23.53 2.23 18.39
N ILE A 628 -23.80 3.53 18.57
CA ILE A 628 -24.80 4.02 19.51
C ILE A 628 -26.02 4.54 18.75
N LYS A 629 -27.21 4.14 19.18
CA LYS A 629 -28.47 4.80 18.85
C LYS A 629 -28.78 5.83 19.94
N LEU A 630 -28.77 7.11 19.57
CA LEU A 630 -29.07 8.24 20.46
C LEU A 630 -30.47 8.77 20.17
N ASN A 631 -31.28 8.94 21.20
CA ASN A 631 -32.50 9.74 21.13
C ASN A 631 -32.15 11.23 21.23
N ILE A 632 -32.50 12.01 20.21
CA ILE A 632 -32.11 13.42 20.11
C ILE A 632 -32.88 14.32 21.09
N GLN A 633 -34.05 13.89 21.56
CA GLN A 633 -34.89 14.68 22.47
C GLN A 633 -34.54 14.43 23.93
N SER A 634 -34.44 13.16 24.35
CA SER A 634 -34.15 12.79 25.74
C SER A 634 -32.65 12.72 26.04
N GLY A 635 -31.82 12.49 25.02
CA GLY A 635 -30.39 12.21 25.20
C GLY A 635 -30.09 10.75 25.55
N ASP A 636 -31.10 9.87 25.61
CA ASP A 636 -30.94 8.46 25.93
C ASP A 636 -30.10 7.74 24.87
N LYS A 637 -29.19 6.87 25.33
CA LYS A 637 -28.26 6.11 24.48
C LYS A 637 -28.52 4.61 24.60
N VAL A 638 -28.58 3.93 23.47
CA VAL A 638 -28.62 2.47 23.38
C VAL A 638 -27.41 2.00 22.57
N ILE A 639 -26.62 1.09 23.13
CA ILE A 639 -25.52 0.45 22.42
C ILE A 639 -26.13 -0.63 21.51
N LEU A 640 -25.92 -0.51 20.20
CA LEU A 640 -26.38 -1.50 19.23
C LEU A 640 -25.34 -2.58 18.97
N LEU A 641 -24.08 -2.18 18.83
CA LEU A 641 -22.98 -3.08 18.49
C LEU A 641 -21.69 -2.59 19.17
N GLU A 642 -21.00 -3.49 19.86
CA GLU A 642 -19.63 -3.29 20.33
C GLU A 642 -18.67 -4.06 19.42
N SER A 643 -17.76 -3.37 18.76
CA SER A 643 -16.80 -4.02 17.86
C SER A 643 -15.56 -3.16 17.62
N LYS A 644 -14.49 -3.76 17.10
CA LYS A 644 -13.27 -3.04 16.67
C LYS A 644 -13.47 -2.25 15.36
N VAL A 645 -14.71 -2.14 14.89
CA VAL A 645 -15.10 -1.43 13.67
C VAL A 645 -14.65 0.02 13.72
N LYS A 646 -13.96 0.48 12.68
CA LYS A 646 -13.53 1.87 12.55
C LYS A 646 -14.51 2.70 11.70
N ASN A 647 -15.38 2.01 10.97
CA ASN A 647 -16.25 2.52 9.93
C ASN A 647 -17.61 1.82 9.95
N PHE A 648 -18.70 2.51 9.65
CA PHE A 648 -19.99 1.89 9.33
C PHE A 648 -20.79 2.61 8.24
N SER A 649 -21.65 1.85 7.58
CA SER A 649 -22.69 2.35 6.68
C SER A 649 -24.05 1.80 7.12
N PHE A 650 -25.11 2.59 7.00
CA PHE A 650 -26.43 2.23 7.49
C PHE A 650 -27.47 2.17 6.36
N ASP A 651 -28.07 0.99 6.19
CA ASP A 651 -29.25 0.80 5.36
C ASP A 651 -30.50 1.15 6.17
N LYS A 652 -31.02 2.35 5.93
CA LYS A 652 -32.19 2.89 6.65
C LYS A 652 -33.46 2.07 6.43
N VAL A 653 -33.57 1.43 5.26
CA VAL A 653 -34.76 0.70 4.83
C VAL A 653 -34.75 -0.70 5.43
N LYS A 654 -33.63 -1.41 5.31
CA LYS A 654 -33.48 -2.78 5.81
C LYS A 654 -33.06 -2.87 7.28
N LYS A 655 -32.73 -1.72 7.91
CA LYS A 655 -32.17 -1.64 9.27
C LYS A 655 -30.90 -2.48 9.46
N LEU A 656 -30.07 -2.51 8.42
CA LEU A 656 -28.78 -3.21 8.42
C LEU A 656 -27.62 -2.23 8.60
N ILE A 657 -26.62 -2.65 9.36
CA ILE A 657 -25.35 -1.91 9.50
C ILE A 657 -24.25 -2.72 8.83
N TYR A 658 -23.60 -2.15 7.83
CA TYR A 658 -22.42 -2.74 7.21
C TYR A 658 -21.16 -2.22 7.90
N THR A 659 -20.23 -3.11 8.19
CA THR A 659 -18.98 -2.78 8.88
C THR A 659 -17.81 -3.55 8.28
N ASN A 660 -16.59 -3.08 8.55
CA ASN A 660 -15.38 -3.82 8.21
C ASN A 660 -15.05 -4.80 9.34
N ILE A 661 -14.78 -6.05 8.99
CA ILE A 661 -14.30 -7.11 9.89
C ILE A 661 -12.84 -7.41 9.52
N VAL A 662 -11.98 -7.64 10.51
CA VAL A 662 -10.63 -8.16 10.25
C VAL A 662 -10.68 -9.66 10.38
N SER A 663 -10.33 -10.35 9.31
CA SER A 663 -10.26 -11.81 9.23
C SER A 663 -8.81 -12.26 9.08
N GLU A 664 -8.53 -13.52 9.44
CA GLU A 664 -7.27 -14.14 9.05
C GLU A 664 -7.20 -14.18 7.52
N GLY A 665 -6.07 -13.71 6.99
CA GLY A 665 -5.83 -13.76 5.56
C GLY A 665 -5.36 -15.14 5.10
N ASN A 666 -4.84 -15.18 3.88
CA ASN A 666 -4.27 -16.37 3.28
C ASN A 666 -2.93 -16.01 2.66
N ILE A 667 -1.91 -16.83 2.89
CA ILE A 667 -0.61 -16.71 2.24
C ILE A 667 -0.33 -18.05 1.59
N ASP A 668 -0.15 -18.00 0.27
CA ASP A 668 0.02 -19.16 -0.58
C ASP A 668 1.46 -19.24 -1.11
N ILE A 669 1.91 -20.46 -1.38
CA ILE A 669 3.15 -20.72 -2.10
C ILE A 669 2.79 -20.99 -3.56
N MET A 670 3.23 -20.11 -4.45
CA MET A 670 2.97 -20.19 -5.89
C MET A 670 4.28 -20.21 -6.68
N TYR A 671 4.19 -20.48 -7.98
CA TYR A 671 5.32 -20.38 -8.89
C TYR A 671 4.93 -19.73 -10.23
N PHE A 672 5.94 -19.21 -10.91
CA PHE A 672 5.86 -18.79 -12.30
C PHE A 672 7.03 -19.36 -13.09
N ASN A 673 6.84 -19.59 -14.39
CA ASN A 673 7.92 -20.01 -15.27
C ASN A 673 8.88 -18.83 -15.48
N ARG A 674 10.18 -19.08 -15.59
CA ARG A 674 11.28 -18.11 -15.66
C ARG A 674 11.25 -17.21 -16.90
#